data_AF-A0A2V5HYQ3-F1
#
_entry.id   AF-A0A2V5HYQ3-F1
#
_cell.length_a   1.000
_cell.length_b   1.000
_cell.length_c   1.000
_cell.angle_alpha   90.00
_cell.angle_beta   90.00
_cell.angle_gamma   90.00
#
_symmetry.space_group_name_H-M   'P 1'
#
loop_
_entity.id
_entity.type
_entity.pdbx_description
1 polymer ?
#
loop_
_entity_poly.entity_id
_entity_poly.type
_entity_poly.pdbx_seq_one_letter_code
_entity_poly.pdbx_strand_id
1 'polypeptide(L)'
;MPQPPPHPKKVAIIGAGPAGLVTAKTLLHHHHHTPGLFAPTIFEQTDRIGGLWATHGPAPSVAGTGPRTAQPPSRTQTPTQTPTPTPRERAAVGVSPSMPTNLSRYTVAFSDFGWEEALRGAGGGGRDAGDDGARPMFPRAGQVSRYLGAYAQRFLLREEEGGVVVRLGCEVIGVVRAEGLGDSGAGWVVEWVQGGDGVGDGDRNTPTQQRRTEYFDYLVVASGYFARPFIPDIPGLSGVFAGERVVHSSAVQEIDELRALLERIQVNSSGAGKLVVVGGSMSGVEAASAVALHLSSMNPRPGQLEVHHICSRPFWTVPTYLPKAAPNQAPGTSVPFLPLDLVFYDRARRPPGPIEYAVGPLSPDQIARSNAWFGQLLGSEYARIGSFGVSPEDSGPRPSWVAIGNDYAEYVRAGAVKVTIGRVAHLTPSNDRASLEITLPTGETSVLDDVAAIILATGFTPSDSLAFLPPSVLSTLEYSPDDAFIPLILDHKGTSHSAIPDLGFVGFYRGPYWGVMEMQARSLAARWSPPPAEHPAPAPSPALADDEIGEETEREREQLRRLRNEPRQRSQFPMGDYVGLMESFARALGISRLPIPDPNLDLDADADQPNTRLDTVIPARYPDPYPYPSASSPPPDDPTKTLTALATTLAPTPRPASPGAASTATAASTATATAIFRALHGAWHFSRTTTSHSEECPAPIPEPSDNKTVRTTTGSATFHPRYVTRPGCGYAREYLYTETESPDAPQSPPHTPRPRPDSTEPSRGSSIAAEDRRKRVAVVYRLRSDGVGSAFVARKHDGQIHVWDCDAEAGAGGGDAGRAPPVERCAHGIHISQARLGVAGFDGGRLGPKEVGGNDSGQRWYRVCGTGENSDGATWEYEFHLEGVSVVRWECVSETARSSGRRVTRTVYIR
;
A
#
# COMPACT_ATOMS: atom_id res chain seq x y z
N MET A 1 36.78 -36.44 -32.68
CA MET A 1 36.67 -34.99 -32.42
C MET A 1 35.73 -34.80 -31.24
N PRO A 2 35.99 -33.88 -30.29
CA PRO A 2 34.99 -33.46 -29.33
C PRO A 2 33.81 -32.85 -30.11
N GLN A 3 32.58 -33.15 -29.70
CA GLN A 3 31.37 -32.48 -30.20
C GLN A 3 31.53 -30.95 -30.02
N PRO A 4 31.10 -30.11 -30.98
CA PRO A 4 31.07 -28.67 -30.77
C PRO A 4 30.21 -28.35 -29.53
N PRO A 5 30.54 -27.30 -28.76
CA PRO A 5 29.70 -26.90 -27.64
C PRO A 5 28.28 -26.62 -28.15
N PRO A 6 27.23 -27.05 -27.42
CA PRO A 6 25.86 -26.84 -27.84
C PRO A 6 25.60 -25.33 -28.02
N HIS A 7 24.95 -24.96 -29.13
CA HIS A 7 24.52 -23.58 -29.33
C HIS A 7 23.56 -23.17 -28.20
N PRO A 8 23.68 -21.94 -27.67
CA PRO A 8 22.77 -21.44 -26.63
C PRO A 8 21.32 -21.49 -27.12
N LYS A 9 20.43 -21.99 -26.29
CA LYS A 9 18.99 -22.05 -26.55
C LYS A 9 18.39 -20.65 -26.50
N LYS A 10 17.82 -20.17 -27.60
CA LYS A 10 17.22 -18.84 -27.70
C LYS A 10 15.89 -18.80 -26.94
N VAL A 11 15.72 -17.82 -26.07
CA VAL A 11 14.48 -17.63 -25.29
C VAL A 11 13.87 -16.26 -25.59
N ALA A 12 12.66 -16.22 -26.13
CA ALA A 12 11.90 -14.99 -26.27
C ALA A 12 11.15 -14.68 -24.97
N ILE A 13 11.35 -13.50 -24.41
CA ILE A 13 10.66 -13.01 -23.21
C ILE A 13 9.80 -11.82 -23.61
N ILE A 14 8.49 -11.91 -23.43
CA ILE A 14 7.56 -10.85 -23.82
C ILE A 14 7.28 -9.97 -22.60
N GLY A 15 7.80 -8.73 -22.60
CA GLY A 15 7.66 -7.73 -21.54
C GLY A 15 8.94 -7.50 -20.73
N ALA A 16 9.29 -6.24 -20.46
CA ALA A 16 10.43 -5.82 -19.63
C ALA A 16 10.02 -5.27 -18.25
N GLY A 17 8.92 -5.76 -17.69
CA GLY A 17 8.55 -5.54 -16.29
C GLY A 17 9.40 -6.36 -15.31
N PRO A 18 9.11 -6.31 -13.98
CA PRO A 18 9.83 -7.10 -12.98
C PRO A 18 9.97 -8.59 -13.34
N ALA A 19 8.89 -9.20 -13.85
CA ALA A 19 8.86 -10.59 -14.28
C ALA A 19 9.87 -10.87 -15.41
N GLY A 20 9.85 -10.09 -16.49
CA GLY A 20 10.74 -10.29 -17.63
C GLY A 20 12.21 -10.06 -17.27
N LEU A 21 12.49 -9.04 -16.45
CA LEU A 21 13.85 -8.74 -16.00
C LEU A 21 14.42 -9.86 -15.13
N VAL A 22 13.65 -10.39 -14.16
CA VAL A 22 14.13 -11.51 -13.33
C VAL A 22 14.24 -12.81 -14.14
N THR A 23 13.31 -13.08 -15.07
CA THR A 23 13.43 -14.21 -16.00
C THR A 23 14.72 -14.14 -16.81
N ALA A 24 15.00 -12.99 -17.41
CA ALA A 24 16.20 -12.79 -18.21
C ALA A 24 17.47 -12.96 -17.37
N LYS A 25 17.50 -12.40 -16.15
CA LYS A 25 18.61 -12.59 -15.20
C LYS A 25 18.78 -14.07 -14.89
N THR A 26 17.71 -14.74 -14.50
CA THR A 26 17.77 -16.14 -14.09
C THR A 26 18.26 -17.03 -15.23
N LEU A 27 17.79 -16.85 -16.46
CA LEU A 27 18.23 -17.65 -17.60
C LEU A 27 19.68 -17.34 -18.00
N LEU A 28 20.08 -16.06 -18.00
CA LEU A 28 21.45 -15.65 -18.35
C LEU A 28 22.47 -16.22 -17.36
N HIS A 29 22.16 -16.14 -16.07
CA HIS A 29 23.06 -16.57 -14.98
C HIS A 29 22.81 -18.01 -14.52
N HIS A 30 22.06 -18.82 -15.27
CA HIS A 30 21.84 -20.22 -14.93
C HIS A 30 23.10 -21.05 -15.20
N HIS A 31 23.95 -21.22 -14.19
CA HIS A 31 25.28 -21.85 -14.32
C HIS A 31 25.32 -23.34 -13.97
N HIS A 32 24.18 -23.96 -13.68
CA HIS A 32 24.12 -25.24 -12.97
C HIS A 32 24.93 -26.37 -13.64
N HIS A 33 25.07 -26.38 -14.98
CA HIS A 33 25.82 -27.40 -15.74
C HIS A 33 26.49 -26.95 -17.04
N THR A 34 26.06 -25.84 -17.66
CA THR A 34 26.58 -25.39 -18.95
C THR A 34 26.49 -23.87 -19.02
N PRO A 35 27.57 -23.14 -18.71
CA PRO A 35 27.61 -21.68 -18.89
C PRO A 35 27.17 -21.30 -20.30
N GLY A 36 26.25 -20.34 -20.42
CA GLY A 36 25.70 -19.94 -21.70
C GLY A 36 24.69 -20.93 -22.29
N LEU A 37 23.97 -21.70 -21.46
CA LEU A 37 22.90 -22.60 -21.94
C LEU A 37 21.76 -21.84 -22.63
N PHE A 38 21.40 -20.66 -22.13
CA PHE A 38 20.29 -19.87 -22.64
C PHE A 38 20.78 -18.52 -23.19
N ALA A 39 20.15 -18.06 -24.27
CA ALA A 39 20.31 -16.73 -24.85
C ALA A 39 18.96 -15.99 -24.80
N PRO A 40 18.62 -15.31 -23.68
CA PRO A 40 17.37 -14.59 -23.55
C PRO A 40 17.35 -13.32 -24.41
N THR A 41 16.19 -13.01 -24.99
CA THR A 41 15.88 -11.74 -25.67
C THR A 41 14.55 -11.22 -25.16
N ILE A 42 14.55 -10.00 -24.62
CA ILE A 42 13.33 -9.33 -24.15
C ILE A 42 12.76 -8.47 -25.28
N PHE A 43 11.44 -8.56 -25.49
CA PHE A 43 10.67 -7.64 -26.33
C PHE A 43 9.76 -6.78 -25.44
N GLU A 44 9.89 -5.47 -25.51
CA GLU A 44 9.11 -4.51 -24.72
C GLU A 44 8.45 -3.49 -25.66
N GLN A 45 7.13 -3.39 -25.56
CA GLN A 45 6.33 -2.52 -26.44
C GLN A 45 6.62 -1.03 -26.21
N THR A 46 7.00 -0.65 -24.98
CA THR A 46 7.33 0.74 -24.63
C THR A 46 8.82 1.04 -24.84
N ASP A 47 9.18 2.32 -24.81
CA ASP A 47 10.56 2.77 -24.96
C ASP A 47 11.40 2.60 -23.67
N ARG A 48 10.87 1.91 -22.65
CA ARG A 48 11.48 1.82 -21.31
C ARG A 48 11.20 0.50 -20.61
N ILE A 49 12.12 0.09 -19.74
CA ILE A 49 11.90 -1.05 -18.83
C ILE A 49 11.06 -0.64 -17.61
N GLY A 50 10.46 -1.63 -16.94
CA GLY A 50 9.74 -1.48 -15.68
C GLY A 50 8.27 -1.85 -15.74
N GLY A 51 7.69 -2.01 -16.94
CA GLY A 51 6.28 -2.33 -17.14
C GLY A 51 5.37 -1.33 -16.42
N LEU A 52 4.46 -1.82 -15.57
CA LEU A 52 3.57 -0.97 -14.75
C LEU A 52 4.33 0.10 -13.96
N TRP A 53 5.55 -0.20 -13.50
CA TRP A 53 6.39 0.69 -12.69
C TRP A 53 7.23 1.66 -13.52
N ALA A 54 7.08 1.68 -14.85
CA ALA A 54 7.78 2.60 -15.73
C ALA A 54 7.18 4.02 -15.63
N THR A 55 7.34 4.69 -14.48
CA THR A 55 6.75 6.02 -14.25
C THR A 55 7.48 7.12 -15.04
N HIS A 56 6.76 8.13 -15.52
CA HIS A 56 7.33 9.27 -16.24
C HIS A 56 8.05 10.21 -15.26
N GLY A 57 9.36 10.04 -15.08
CA GLY A 57 10.25 11.03 -14.47
C GLY A 57 11.17 11.65 -15.53
N PRO A 58 11.83 12.79 -15.27
CA PRO A 58 12.84 13.31 -16.19
C PRO A 58 13.89 12.22 -16.42
N ALA A 59 14.08 11.84 -17.67
CA ALA A 59 15.07 10.83 -18.03
C ALA A 59 16.43 11.23 -17.46
N PRO A 60 17.23 10.31 -16.88
CA PRO A 60 18.65 10.56 -16.77
C PRO A 60 19.14 10.83 -18.19
N SER A 61 19.71 12.00 -18.42
CA SER A 61 20.21 12.40 -19.73
C SER A 61 21.25 11.38 -20.17
N VAL A 62 20.89 10.52 -21.13
CA VAL A 62 21.89 9.92 -21.99
C VAL A 62 22.43 11.08 -22.83
N ALA A 63 23.72 11.36 -22.67
CA ALA A 63 24.36 12.51 -23.29
C ALA A 63 24.10 12.54 -24.80
N GLY A 64 23.51 13.65 -25.28
CA GLY A 64 23.46 14.00 -26.70
C GLY A 64 22.06 14.19 -27.26
N THR A 65 21.53 15.41 -27.15
CA THR A 65 20.83 16.17 -28.21
C THR A 65 20.27 17.47 -27.65
N GLY A 66 20.38 18.56 -28.43
CA GLY A 66 20.29 19.96 -27.99
C GLY A 66 18.91 20.47 -27.54
N PRO A 67 18.82 21.77 -27.16
CA PRO A 67 17.67 22.32 -26.44
C PRO A 67 16.42 22.48 -27.34
N ARG A 68 15.26 22.00 -26.87
CA ARG A 68 13.95 22.24 -27.51
C ARG A 68 13.22 23.40 -26.82
N THR A 69 12.85 24.41 -27.60
CA THR A 69 11.96 25.50 -27.20
C THR A 69 10.50 25.06 -27.20
N ALA A 70 9.75 25.40 -26.15
CA ALA A 70 8.32 25.13 -26.01
C ALA A 70 7.47 26.16 -26.80
N GLN A 71 6.47 25.67 -27.54
CA GLN A 71 5.34 26.48 -28.04
C GLN A 71 4.01 25.88 -27.56
N PRO A 72 3.00 26.72 -27.24
CA PRO A 72 1.71 26.27 -26.72
C PRO A 72 0.76 25.78 -27.83
N PRO A 73 -0.16 24.83 -27.57
CA PRO A 73 -1.07 24.34 -28.59
C PRO A 73 -2.32 25.22 -28.74
N SER A 74 -2.69 25.49 -30.00
CA SER A 74 -3.92 26.16 -30.43
C SER A 74 -5.13 25.21 -30.42
N ARG A 75 -6.27 25.76 -30.03
CA ARG A 75 -7.54 25.10 -29.68
C ARG A 75 -8.52 25.20 -30.85
N THR A 76 -8.90 24.09 -31.48
CA THR A 76 -10.19 23.85 -32.18
C THR A 76 -10.18 22.48 -32.86
N GLN A 77 -11.06 21.56 -32.43
CA GLN A 77 -11.65 20.52 -33.29
C GLN A 77 -12.86 19.87 -32.58
N THR A 78 -13.98 19.79 -33.32
CA THR A 78 -15.30 19.28 -32.95
C THR A 78 -15.37 17.74 -32.98
N PRO A 79 -16.25 17.09 -32.19
CA PRO A 79 -16.26 15.64 -32.04
C PRO A 79 -17.22 14.97 -33.05
N THR A 80 -16.71 14.07 -33.88
CA THR A 80 -17.52 13.01 -34.49
C THR A 80 -16.63 11.84 -34.88
N GLN A 81 -17.08 10.62 -34.57
CA GLN A 81 -16.46 9.30 -34.78
C GLN A 81 -15.49 8.86 -33.67
N THR A 82 -15.83 7.73 -33.06
CA THR A 82 -15.03 6.97 -32.09
C THR A 82 -13.67 6.62 -32.71
N PRO A 83 -12.54 7.19 -32.24
CA PRO A 83 -11.24 6.78 -32.73
C PRO A 83 -10.81 5.49 -32.02
N THR A 84 -10.26 4.56 -32.79
CA THR A 84 -9.39 3.51 -32.27
C THR A 84 -8.24 4.19 -31.53
N PRO A 85 -7.95 3.82 -30.26
CA PRO A 85 -6.98 4.55 -29.45
C PRO A 85 -5.61 4.52 -30.12
N THR A 86 -4.97 5.69 -30.16
CA THR A 86 -3.63 5.88 -30.69
C THR A 86 -2.60 5.09 -29.87
N PRO A 87 -1.42 4.76 -30.42
CA PRO A 87 -0.33 4.12 -29.66
C PRO A 87 0.07 4.88 -28.38
N ARG A 88 -0.17 6.20 -28.36
CA ARG A 88 0.07 7.08 -27.19
C ARG A 88 -0.99 6.94 -26.10
N GLU A 89 -2.21 6.53 -26.45
CA GLU A 89 -3.27 6.18 -25.49
C GLU A 89 -3.12 4.75 -24.96
N ARG A 90 -2.50 3.84 -25.73
CA ARG A 90 -2.07 2.52 -25.23
C ARG A 90 -0.96 2.61 -24.17
N ALA A 91 -0.19 3.71 -24.16
CA ALA A 91 0.84 3.98 -23.15
C ALA A 91 0.28 4.39 -21.76
N ALA A 92 -1.05 4.47 -21.58
CA ALA A 92 -1.69 5.01 -20.37
C ALA A 92 -1.99 3.97 -19.28
N VAL A 93 -1.24 2.86 -19.20
CA VAL A 93 -1.32 1.87 -18.10
C VAL A 93 -0.10 1.99 -17.20
N GLY A 94 0.27 3.23 -16.86
CA GLY A 94 1.27 3.53 -15.84
C GLY A 94 0.62 3.78 -14.49
N VAL A 95 1.39 3.71 -13.41
CA VAL A 95 0.99 4.21 -12.09
C VAL A 95 1.64 5.55 -11.80
N SER A 96 0.98 6.39 -10.98
CA SER A 96 1.56 7.64 -10.47
C SER A 96 2.96 7.40 -9.88
N PRO A 97 3.97 8.24 -10.21
CA PRO A 97 5.30 8.17 -9.61
C PRO A 97 5.30 8.24 -8.08
N SER A 98 4.28 8.90 -7.49
CA SER A 98 4.16 9.12 -6.06
C SER A 98 3.47 7.99 -5.31
N MET A 99 2.80 7.07 -6.02
CA MET A 99 2.04 5.96 -5.42
C MET A 99 2.97 5.02 -4.64
N PRO A 100 2.75 4.81 -3.33
CA PRO A 100 3.53 3.87 -2.53
C PRO A 100 3.18 2.42 -2.86
N THR A 101 4.14 1.51 -2.66
CA THR A 101 3.87 0.07 -2.66
C THR A 101 3.03 -0.33 -1.47
N ASN A 102 2.17 -1.34 -1.65
CA ASN A 102 1.39 -1.91 -0.57
C ASN A 102 2.21 -2.83 0.36
N LEU A 103 3.35 -3.33 -0.11
CA LEU A 103 4.25 -4.21 0.64
C LEU A 103 5.55 -3.49 0.93
N SER A 104 6.25 -3.91 1.98
CA SER A 104 7.51 -3.29 2.40
C SER A 104 8.62 -3.54 1.38
N ARG A 105 9.66 -2.72 1.49
CA ARG A 105 10.91 -2.87 0.73
C ARG A 105 11.56 -4.26 0.88
N TYR A 106 11.24 -5.03 1.92
CA TYR A 106 11.77 -6.38 2.10
C TYR A 106 11.09 -7.42 1.20
N THR A 107 9.81 -7.25 0.87
CA THR A 107 9.08 -8.15 -0.02
C THR A 107 9.04 -7.63 -1.46
N VAL A 108 9.16 -6.32 -1.66
CA VAL A 108 9.31 -5.69 -2.99
C VAL A 108 10.79 -5.62 -3.37
N ALA A 109 11.45 -6.76 -3.46
CA ALA A 109 12.85 -6.89 -3.88
C ALA A 109 13.10 -8.31 -4.42
N PHE A 110 14.15 -8.48 -5.23
CA PHE A 110 14.67 -9.79 -5.60
C PHE A 110 15.68 -10.30 -4.56
N SER A 111 15.84 -11.61 -4.48
CA SER A 111 16.60 -12.27 -3.40
C SER A 111 18.06 -11.82 -3.27
N ASP A 112 18.67 -11.40 -4.39
CA ASP A 112 20.07 -11.03 -4.51
C ASP A 112 20.29 -9.53 -4.74
N PHE A 113 19.24 -8.71 -4.67
CA PHE A 113 19.35 -7.27 -4.87
C PHE A 113 18.44 -6.49 -3.91
N GLY A 114 19.01 -6.09 -2.77
CA GLY A 114 18.31 -5.32 -1.76
C GLY A 114 18.24 -3.82 -2.06
N TRP A 115 17.30 -3.11 -1.42
CA TRP A 115 17.20 -1.64 -1.49
C TRP A 115 18.43 -0.93 -0.91
N GLU A 116 19.20 -1.62 -0.07
CA GLU A 116 20.47 -1.18 0.48
C GLU A 116 21.52 -0.90 -0.61
N GLU A 117 21.44 -1.62 -1.72
CA GLU A 117 22.36 -1.51 -2.86
C GLU A 117 21.79 -0.60 -3.95
N ALA A 118 20.50 -0.77 -4.28
CA ALA A 118 19.83 -0.05 -5.38
C ALA A 118 19.92 1.48 -5.28
N LEU A 119 20.06 2.04 -4.07
CA LEU A 119 20.10 3.49 -3.83
C LEU A 119 21.48 4.03 -3.43
N ARG A 120 22.58 3.25 -3.55
CA ARG A 120 23.95 3.70 -3.18
C ARG A 120 24.49 4.87 -4.01
N GLY A 121 23.93 5.14 -5.20
CA GLY A 121 24.40 6.18 -6.13
C GLY A 121 23.67 7.53 -6.09
N ALA A 122 22.57 7.66 -5.34
CA ALA A 122 21.74 8.88 -5.31
C ALA A 122 22.28 10.00 -4.39
N GLY A 123 23.44 9.79 -3.75
CA GLY A 123 24.08 10.73 -2.83
C GLY A 123 25.00 11.77 -3.48
N GLY A 124 24.91 12.01 -4.79
CA GLY A 124 25.67 13.06 -5.46
C GLY A 124 25.10 14.45 -5.15
N GLY A 125 25.88 15.32 -4.50
CA GLY A 125 25.48 16.64 -3.98
C GLY A 125 25.09 17.70 -5.03
N GLY A 126 24.09 17.42 -5.86
CA GLY A 126 23.40 18.41 -6.69
C GLY A 126 22.32 19.15 -5.89
N ARG A 127 22.12 20.44 -6.18
CA ARG A 127 21.12 21.30 -5.51
C ARG A 127 19.66 20.89 -5.73
N ASP A 128 19.38 19.87 -6.55
CA ASP A 128 18.06 19.27 -6.76
C ASP A 128 17.80 18.02 -5.90
N ALA A 129 18.70 17.67 -4.97
CA ALA A 129 18.58 16.55 -4.04
C ALA A 129 17.52 16.76 -2.94
N GLY A 130 16.26 16.93 -3.34
CA GLY A 130 15.11 16.77 -2.45
C GLY A 130 14.71 15.29 -2.40
N ASP A 131 14.72 14.68 -1.22
CA ASP A 131 14.17 13.33 -0.93
C ASP A 131 14.95 12.09 -1.48
N ASP A 132 16.03 12.29 -2.24
CA ASP A 132 16.65 11.25 -3.08
C ASP A 132 17.52 10.18 -2.37
N GLY A 133 17.87 10.36 -1.10
CA GLY A 133 18.62 9.39 -0.30
C GLY A 133 17.78 8.51 0.63
N ALA A 134 16.48 8.80 0.76
CA ALA A 134 15.61 8.11 1.70
C ALA A 134 15.29 6.68 1.23
N ARG A 135 15.38 5.71 2.15
CA ARG A 135 14.96 4.32 1.95
C ARG A 135 13.61 4.11 2.64
N PRO A 136 12.49 4.58 2.07
CA PRO A 136 11.19 4.44 2.71
C PRO A 136 10.83 2.97 2.90
N MET A 137 10.09 2.69 3.97
CA MET A 137 9.63 1.33 4.25
C MET A 137 8.73 0.79 3.13
N PHE A 138 7.92 1.68 2.53
CA PHE A 138 7.04 1.42 1.40
C PHE A 138 7.48 2.29 0.21
N PRO A 139 8.34 1.78 -0.68
CA PRO A 139 8.87 2.52 -1.82
C PRO A 139 7.77 3.06 -2.74
N ARG A 140 7.97 4.24 -3.30
CA ARG A 140 7.07 4.81 -4.31
C ARG A 140 7.34 4.25 -5.69
N ALA A 141 6.36 4.28 -6.59
CA ALA A 141 6.49 3.73 -7.93
C ALA A 141 7.70 4.31 -8.70
N GLY A 142 7.99 5.60 -8.55
CA GLY A 142 9.21 6.20 -9.14
C GLY A 142 10.51 5.62 -8.58
N GLN A 143 10.55 5.26 -7.30
CA GLN A 143 11.69 4.58 -6.69
C GLN A 143 11.79 3.11 -7.15
N VAL A 144 10.66 2.43 -7.32
CA VAL A 144 10.62 1.07 -7.92
C VAL A 144 11.15 1.10 -9.35
N SER A 145 10.77 2.11 -10.14
CA SER A 145 11.32 2.32 -11.49
C SER A 145 12.85 2.40 -11.47
N ARG A 146 13.42 3.18 -10.53
CA ARG A 146 14.87 3.30 -10.34
C ARG A 146 15.52 2.00 -9.87
N TYR A 147 14.89 1.28 -8.94
CA TYR A 147 15.34 -0.04 -8.49
C TYR A 147 15.48 -1.01 -9.68
N LEU A 148 14.47 -1.08 -10.54
CA LEU A 148 14.49 -1.96 -11.72
C LEU A 148 15.55 -1.53 -12.75
N GLY A 149 15.75 -0.22 -12.91
CA GLY A 149 16.86 0.34 -13.69
C GLY A 149 18.23 -0.12 -13.17
N ALA A 150 18.46 0.01 -11.86
CA ALA A 150 19.69 -0.42 -11.22
C ALA A 150 19.89 -1.95 -11.31
N TYR A 151 18.81 -2.73 -11.15
CA TYR A 151 18.83 -4.18 -11.30
C TYR A 151 19.22 -4.60 -12.73
N ALA A 152 18.59 -4.01 -13.76
CA ALA A 152 18.91 -4.30 -15.15
C ALA A 152 20.37 -3.91 -15.49
N GLN A 153 20.84 -2.75 -15.01
CA GLN A 153 22.23 -2.33 -15.19
C GLN A 153 23.22 -3.30 -14.53
N ARG A 154 22.87 -3.82 -13.35
CA ARG A 154 23.73 -4.73 -12.58
C ARG A 154 23.86 -6.11 -13.21
N PHE A 155 22.75 -6.66 -13.71
CA PHE A 155 22.67 -8.08 -14.07
C PHE A 155 22.47 -8.37 -15.57
N LEU A 156 21.96 -7.43 -16.36
CA LEU A 156 21.54 -7.69 -17.74
C LEU A 156 22.36 -6.92 -18.77
N LEU A 157 22.73 -5.67 -18.49
CA LEU A 157 23.28 -4.73 -19.49
C LEU A 157 24.82 -4.63 -19.48
N ARG A 158 25.51 -5.62 -18.91
CA ARG A 158 26.99 -5.63 -18.90
C ARG A 158 27.49 -6.26 -20.20
N GLU A 159 27.92 -5.41 -21.14
CA GLU A 159 28.37 -5.83 -22.47
C GLU A 159 29.54 -6.81 -22.42
N GLU A 160 30.44 -6.67 -21.43
CA GLU A 160 31.63 -7.51 -21.25
C GLU A 160 31.31 -8.98 -20.91
N GLU A 161 30.12 -9.28 -20.40
CA GLU A 161 29.71 -10.61 -19.91
C GLU A 161 28.70 -11.30 -20.86
N GLY A 162 28.47 -10.76 -22.06
CA GLY A 162 27.50 -11.32 -23.01
C GLY A 162 26.03 -11.07 -22.59
N GLY A 163 25.75 -9.84 -22.15
CA GLY A 163 24.46 -9.41 -21.61
C GLY A 163 23.21 -9.68 -22.46
N VAL A 164 22.04 -9.46 -21.86
CA VAL A 164 20.73 -9.74 -22.48
C VAL A 164 20.40 -8.71 -23.55
N VAL A 165 19.85 -9.17 -24.68
CA VAL A 165 19.29 -8.29 -25.71
C VAL A 165 17.92 -7.79 -25.25
N VAL A 166 17.81 -6.49 -24.96
CA VAL A 166 16.53 -5.83 -24.60
C VAL A 166 16.05 -4.95 -25.76
N ARG A 167 14.94 -5.34 -26.40
CA ARG A 167 14.34 -4.64 -27.54
C ARG A 167 13.18 -3.77 -27.07
N LEU A 168 13.48 -2.50 -26.81
CA LEU A 168 12.50 -1.47 -26.47
C LEU A 168 11.75 -0.99 -27.73
N GLY A 169 10.54 -0.48 -27.56
CA GLY A 169 9.66 -0.02 -28.64
C GLY A 169 9.25 -1.15 -29.59
N CYS A 170 9.36 -2.40 -29.17
CA CYS A 170 9.08 -3.59 -29.99
C CYS A 170 7.84 -4.33 -29.45
N GLU A 171 6.68 -4.04 -30.04
CA GLU A 171 5.41 -4.69 -29.71
C GLU A 171 5.32 -6.04 -30.42
N VAL A 172 5.23 -7.13 -29.65
CA VAL A 172 4.95 -8.47 -30.19
C VAL A 172 3.49 -8.55 -30.57
N ILE A 173 3.24 -8.79 -31.86
CA ILE A 173 1.89 -8.81 -32.45
C ILE A 173 1.39 -10.22 -32.71
N GLY A 174 2.28 -11.22 -32.69
CA GLY A 174 1.91 -12.61 -32.90
C GLY A 174 3.06 -13.58 -32.63
N VAL A 175 2.72 -14.80 -32.25
CA VAL A 175 3.64 -15.93 -32.22
C VAL A 175 3.02 -17.14 -32.90
N VAL A 176 3.83 -17.96 -33.57
CA VAL A 176 3.40 -19.23 -34.16
C VAL A 176 4.35 -20.37 -33.80
N ARG A 177 3.81 -21.58 -33.76
CA ARG A 177 4.62 -22.81 -33.62
C ARG A 177 5.39 -23.02 -34.93
N ALA A 178 6.69 -23.24 -34.84
CA ALA A 178 7.50 -23.64 -35.99
C ALA A 178 7.22 -25.12 -36.32
N GLU A 179 6.56 -25.39 -37.45
CA GLU A 179 6.36 -26.74 -37.97
C GLU A 179 7.52 -27.14 -38.91
N GLY A 180 8.00 -28.39 -38.83
CA GLY A 180 8.87 -28.99 -39.87
C GLY A 180 10.38 -29.01 -39.65
N LEU A 181 10.91 -28.70 -38.46
CA LEU A 181 12.32 -28.98 -38.13
C LEU A 181 12.44 -30.39 -37.49
N GLY A 182 12.88 -31.38 -38.27
CA GLY A 182 13.04 -32.78 -37.81
C GLY A 182 13.96 -32.93 -36.58
N ASP A 183 13.76 -33.99 -35.79
CA ASP A 183 14.46 -34.49 -34.57
C ASP A 183 15.02 -33.48 -33.52
N SER A 184 14.90 -32.17 -33.73
CA SER A 184 15.54 -31.10 -32.95
C SER A 184 14.54 -30.15 -32.28
N GLY A 185 13.30 -30.59 -32.08
CA GLY A 185 12.31 -29.95 -31.21
C GLY A 185 11.50 -28.82 -31.87
N ALA A 186 10.23 -28.72 -31.47
CA ALA A 186 9.34 -27.61 -31.81
C ALA A 186 9.91 -26.29 -31.25
N GLY A 187 9.79 -25.20 -32.02
CA GLY A 187 10.22 -23.85 -31.61
C GLY A 187 9.15 -22.80 -31.90
N TRP A 188 9.47 -21.54 -31.64
CA TRP A 188 8.57 -20.40 -31.78
C TRP A 188 9.08 -19.43 -32.84
N VAL A 189 8.18 -18.93 -33.68
CA VAL A 189 8.42 -17.74 -34.50
C VAL A 189 7.71 -16.57 -33.85
N VAL A 190 8.46 -15.56 -33.45
CA VAL A 190 7.95 -14.34 -32.82
C VAL A 190 7.87 -13.24 -33.87
N GLU A 191 6.69 -12.65 -34.07
CA GLU A 191 6.44 -11.50 -34.94
C GLU A 191 6.25 -10.24 -34.10
N TRP A 192 6.99 -9.18 -34.42
CA TRP A 192 6.88 -7.90 -33.73
C TRP A 192 6.98 -6.72 -34.69
N VAL A 193 6.54 -5.56 -34.20
CA VAL A 193 6.64 -4.27 -34.89
C VAL A 193 7.47 -3.31 -34.06
N GLN A 194 8.35 -2.54 -34.71
CA GLN A 194 9.12 -1.49 -34.04
C GLN A 194 8.37 -0.15 -34.16
N GLY A 195 8.09 0.51 -33.04
CA GLY A 195 7.58 1.88 -33.02
C GLY A 195 8.59 2.83 -33.66
N GLY A 196 8.16 3.62 -34.65
CA GLY A 196 9.03 4.59 -35.31
C GLY A 196 9.40 5.74 -34.36
N ASP A 197 10.68 6.10 -34.32
CA ASP A 197 11.14 7.30 -33.64
C ASP A 197 10.39 8.51 -34.22
N GLY A 198 9.64 9.23 -33.38
CA GLY A 198 8.90 10.43 -33.76
C GLY A 198 9.80 11.65 -34.04
N VAL A 199 10.85 11.48 -34.84
CA VAL A 199 11.65 12.56 -35.44
C VAL A 199 11.98 12.15 -36.88
N GLY A 200 10.98 12.25 -37.75
CA GLY A 200 11.11 12.09 -39.19
C GLY A 200 10.38 13.22 -39.90
N ASP A 201 11.14 14.03 -40.61
CA ASP A 201 10.72 15.16 -41.41
C ASP A 201 9.59 14.81 -42.39
N GLY A 202 8.54 15.64 -42.39
CA GLY A 202 7.96 16.17 -43.62
C GLY A 202 7.22 15.29 -44.63
N ASP A 203 7.08 13.96 -44.49
CA ASP A 203 6.26 13.19 -45.45
C ASP A 203 5.09 12.43 -44.82
N ARG A 204 3.88 12.76 -45.30
CA ARG A 204 2.60 12.51 -44.64
C ARG A 204 1.86 11.30 -45.22
N ASN A 205 2.57 10.31 -45.74
CA ASN A 205 1.94 9.10 -46.28
C ASN A 205 2.46 7.83 -45.59
N THR A 206 1.61 7.30 -44.70
CA THR A 206 1.63 5.97 -44.08
C THR A 206 2.93 5.56 -43.38
N PRO A 207 2.99 5.55 -42.04
CA PRO A 207 4.05 4.83 -41.33
C PRO A 207 3.84 3.34 -41.58
N THR A 208 4.54 2.76 -42.55
CA THR A 208 4.65 1.30 -42.67
C THR A 208 5.51 0.81 -41.52
N GLN A 209 4.86 0.50 -40.39
CA GLN A 209 5.51 -0.14 -39.25
C GLN A 209 6.10 -1.47 -39.74
N GLN A 210 7.44 -1.56 -39.79
CA GLN A 210 8.11 -2.72 -40.37
C GLN A 210 7.90 -3.93 -39.45
N ARG A 211 7.16 -4.93 -39.94
CA ARG A 211 7.02 -6.24 -39.29
C ARG A 211 8.31 -7.02 -39.39
N ARG A 212 8.73 -7.63 -38.28
CA ARG A 212 9.95 -8.44 -38.17
C ARG A 212 9.62 -9.78 -37.52
N THR A 213 10.41 -10.80 -37.86
CA THR A 213 10.24 -12.17 -37.36
C THR A 213 11.57 -12.78 -36.94
N GLU A 214 11.58 -13.58 -35.89
CA GLU A 214 12.76 -14.32 -35.41
C GLU A 214 12.35 -15.65 -34.75
N TYR A 215 13.22 -16.65 -34.88
CA TYR A 215 13.04 -17.99 -34.33
C TYR A 215 13.67 -18.12 -32.93
N PHE A 216 12.95 -18.79 -32.03
CA PHE A 216 13.34 -19.06 -30.64
C PHE A 216 13.05 -20.52 -30.27
N ASP A 217 13.86 -21.10 -29.39
CA ASP A 217 13.61 -22.43 -28.83
C ASP A 217 12.48 -22.39 -27.78
N TYR A 218 12.45 -21.34 -26.96
CA TYR A 218 11.51 -21.18 -25.85
C TYR A 218 10.81 -19.82 -25.88
N LEU A 219 9.58 -19.78 -25.36
CA LEU A 219 8.80 -18.56 -25.20
C LEU A 219 8.39 -18.37 -23.74
N VAL A 220 8.59 -17.17 -23.19
CA VAL A 220 8.12 -16.77 -21.86
C VAL A 220 7.16 -15.58 -21.98
N VAL A 221 5.96 -15.76 -21.47
CA VAL A 221 4.97 -14.69 -21.29
C VAL A 221 5.23 -13.98 -19.96
N ALA A 222 5.77 -12.76 -20.04
CA ALA A 222 6.06 -11.88 -18.91
C ALA A 222 5.39 -10.49 -19.08
N SER A 223 4.33 -10.43 -19.91
CA SER A 223 3.62 -9.21 -20.34
C SER A 223 2.75 -8.58 -19.24
N GLY A 224 2.68 -9.23 -18.08
CA GLY A 224 1.93 -8.76 -16.92
C GLY A 224 0.43 -9.08 -17.02
N TYR A 225 -0.25 -9.04 -15.87
CA TYR A 225 -1.64 -9.45 -15.73
C TYR A 225 -2.66 -8.31 -15.88
N PHE A 226 -2.27 -7.09 -15.50
CA PHE A 226 -3.16 -5.93 -15.45
C PHE A 226 -3.05 -5.11 -16.74
N ALA A 227 -3.55 -5.66 -17.84
CA ALA A 227 -3.30 -5.11 -19.18
C ALA A 227 -4.33 -4.05 -19.59
N ARG A 228 -5.62 -4.38 -19.48
CA ARG A 228 -6.72 -3.52 -19.96
C ARG A 228 -7.67 -3.16 -18.82
N PRO A 229 -8.00 -1.88 -18.59
CA PRO A 229 -9.06 -1.49 -17.65
C PRO A 229 -10.34 -2.29 -17.88
N PHE A 230 -10.87 -2.91 -16.83
CA PHE A 230 -12.10 -3.69 -16.94
C PHE A 230 -13.31 -2.80 -16.67
N ILE A 231 -14.06 -2.51 -17.73
CA ILE A 231 -15.35 -1.80 -17.62
C ILE A 231 -16.46 -2.87 -17.63
N PRO A 232 -17.20 -3.06 -16.53
CA PRO A 232 -18.27 -4.03 -16.49
C PRO A 232 -19.42 -3.61 -17.41
N ASP A 233 -20.10 -4.60 -17.99
CA ASP A 233 -21.35 -4.37 -18.73
C ASP A 233 -22.49 -4.11 -17.74
N ILE A 234 -22.67 -2.82 -17.40
CA ILE A 234 -23.78 -2.35 -16.58
C ILE A 234 -24.78 -1.67 -17.52
N PRO A 235 -26.03 -2.15 -17.61
CA PRO A 235 -27.07 -1.49 -18.39
C PRO A 235 -27.19 0.01 -18.07
N GLY A 236 -27.21 0.84 -19.11
CA GLY A 236 -27.27 2.30 -19.00
C GLY A 236 -25.92 3.01 -18.75
N LEU A 237 -24.82 2.27 -18.60
CA LEU A 237 -23.45 2.80 -18.51
C LEU A 237 -22.89 3.32 -19.86
N SER A 238 -23.74 3.44 -20.89
CA SER A 238 -23.38 4.02 -22.20
C SER A 238 -24.16 5.31 -22.44
N GLY A 239 -23.55 6.29 -23.11
CA GLY A 239 -24.16 7.59 -23.40
C GLY A 239 -23.35 8.78 -22.87
N VAL A 240 -23.93 9.98 -22.93
CA VAL A 240 -23.24 11.25 -22.64
C VAL A 240 -22.77 11.35 -21.19
N PHE A 241 -23.61 10.95 -20.23
CA PHE A 241 -23.23 10.90 -18.81
C PHE A 241 -21.99 10.00 -18.61
N ALA A 242 -21.98 8.83 -19.25
CA ALA A 242 -20.87 7.89 -19.17
C ALA A 242 -19.58 8.43 -19.80
N GLY A 243 -19.66 9.13 -20.93
CA GLY A 243 -18.50 9.69 -21.62
C GLY A 243 -17.77 10.80 -20.86
N GLU A 244 -18.45 11.53 -19.98
CA GLU A 244 -17.85 12.68 -19.27
C GLU A 244 -17.60 12.44 -17.78
N ARG A 245 -18.45 11.62 -17.13
CA ARG A 245 -18.56 11.52 -15.65
C ARG A 245 -18.31 10.13 -15.11
N VAL A 246 -18.11 9.13 -15.98
CA VAL A 246 -17.71 7.78 -15.60
C VAL A 246 -16.26 7.58 -16.05
N VAL A 247 -15.38 7.31 -15.08
CA VAL A 247 -13.95 7.08 -15.34
C VAL A 247 -13.50 5.79 -14.68
N HIS A 248 -12.52 5.12 -15.26
CA HIS A 248 -11.84 4.03 -14.57
C HIS A 248 -10.81 4.60 -13.58
N SER A 249 -10.51 3.88 -12.51
CA SER A 249 -9.54 4.33 -11.49
C SER A 249 -8.14 4.62 -12.06
N SER A 250 -7.78 4.01 -13.19
CA SER A 250 -6.53 4.28 -13.89
C SER A 250 -6.44 5.68 -14.51
N ALA A 251 -7.55 6.40 -14.63
CA ALA A 251 -7.61 7.76 -15.17
C ALA A 251 -7.69 8.86 -14.09
N VAL A 252 -7.62 8.48 -12.81
CA VAL A 252 -7.70 9.38 -11.64
C VAL A 252 -6.66 8.98 -10.60
N GLN A 253 -5.39 9.04 -11.01
CA GLN A 253 -4.25 8.65 -10.18
C GLN A 253 -3.63 9.84 -9.46
N GLU A 254 -3.74 11.03 -10.05
CA GLU A 254 -3.19 12.27 -9.51
C GLU A 254 -4.28 13.27 -9.11
N ILE A 255 -3.89 14.20 -8.25
CA ILE A 255 -4.79 15.25 -7.75
C ILE A 255 -5.41 16.10 -8.86
N ASP A 256 -4.64 16.39 -9.92
CA ASP A 256 -5.11 17.26 -11.01
C ASP A 256 -6.15 16.55 -11.88
N GLU A 257 -6.04 15.23 -12.06
CA GLU A 257 -7.03 14.43 -12.79
C GLU A 257 -8.34 14.34 -12.00
N LEU A 258 -8.24 14.14 -10.68
CA LEU A 258 -9.40 14.19 -9.80
C LEU A 258 -10.03 15.60 -9.80
N ARG A 259 -9.22 16.66 -9.75
CA ARG A 259 -9.72 18.04 -9.84
C ARG A 259 -10.44 18.26 -11.17
N ALA A 260 -9.87 17.81 -12.28
CA ALA A 260 -10.49 17.91 -13.60
C ALA A 260 -11.83 17.15 -13.66
N LEU A 261 -11.93 15.98 -13.04
CA LEU A 261 -13.22 15.26 -12.90
C LEU A 261 -14.24 16.10 -12.12
N LEU A 262 -13.84 16.69 -10.99
CA LEU A 262 -14.72 17.49 -10.15
C LEU A 262 -15.12 18.82 -10.80
N GLU A 263 -14.24 19.46 -11.56
CA GLU A 263 -14.54 20.67 -12.31
C GLU A 263 -15.62 20.41 -13.38
N ARG A 264 -15.56 19.28 -14.09
CA ARG A 264 -16.63 18.87 -15.04
C ARG A 264 -17.99 18.72 -14.36
N ILE A 265 -18.01 18.39 -13.07
CA ILE A 265 -19.25 18.27 -12.29
C ILE A 265 -19.82 19.64 -11.95
N GLN A 266 -18.97 20.64 -11.67
CA GLN A 266 -19.38 21.96 -11.20
C GLN A 266 -19.91 22.89 -12.29
N VAL A 267 -19.59 22.66 -13.56
CA VAL A 267 -19.97 23.57 -14.68
C VAL A 267 -21.48 23.59 -14.96
N ASN A 268 -22.26 22.59 -14.53
CA ASN A 268 -23.65 22.40 -14.97
C ASN A 268 -24.72 22.23 -13.86
N SER A 269 -24.40 22.33 -12.57
CA SER A 269 -25.41 22.16 -11.48
C SER A 269 -25.06 22.96 -10.21
N SER A 270 -25.89 22.84 -9.16
CA SER A 270 -25.76 23.44 -7.81
C SER A 270 -24.44 23.20 -7.06
N GLY A 271 -23.49 22.49 -7.68
CA GLY A 271 -22.21 22.09 -7.08
C GLY A 271 -22.34 20.99 -6.02
N ALA A 272 -23.53 20.41 -5.84
CA ALA A 272 -23.80 19.32 -4.89
C ALA A 272 -23.96 17.96 -5.60
N GLY A 273 -23.88 16.82 -4.91
CA GLY A 273 -24.10 15.49 -5.49
C GLY A 273 -23.32 14.34 -4.86
N LYS A 274 -23.55 13.13 -5.35
CA LYS A 274 -22.87 11.91 -4.88
C LYS A 274 -21.77 11.48 -5.85
N LEU A 275 -20.56 11.33 -5.32
CA LEU A 275 -19.40 10.76 -6.01
C LEU A 275 -19.33 9.27 -5.65
N VAL A 276 -19.46 8.41 -6.64
CA VAL A 276 -19.57 6.96 -6.41
C VAL A 276 -18.29 6.26 -6.84
N VAL A 277 -17.71 5.46 -5.96
CA VAL A 277 -16.63 4.53 -6.29
C VAL A 277 -17.21 3.11 -6.32
N VAL A 278 -16.94 2.35 -7.39
CA VAL A 278 -17.42 0.97 -7.54
C VAL A 278 -16.23 0.01 -7.57
N GLY A 279 -16.15 -0.89 -6.58
CA GLY A 279 -15.14 -1.95 -6.54
C GLY A 279 -14.45 -2.11 -5.18
N GLY A 280 -14.71 -3.20 -4.47
CA GLY A 280 -14.20 -3.45 -3.11
C GLY A 280 -12.79 -4.04 -3.03
N SER A 281 -11.80 -3.46 -3.69
CA SER A 281 -10.39 -3.88 -3.62
C SER A 281 -9.44 -2.69 -3.45
N MET A 282 -8.12 -2.91 -3.61
CA MET A 282 -7.06 -1.92 -3.36
C MET A 282 -7.37 -0.56 -4.01
N SER A 283 -7.62 -0.53 -5.32
CA SER A 283 -7.88 0.72 -6.05
C SER A 283 -9.18 1.42 -5.62
N GLY A 284 -10.20 0.69 -5.16
CA GLY A 284 -11.45 1.31 -4.71
C GLY A 284 -11.29 1.98 -3.35
N VAL A 285 -10.57 1.34 -2.44
CA VAL A 285 -10.21 1.91 -1.13
C VAL A 285 -9.32 3.15 -1.28
N GLU A 286 -8.32 3.09 -2.15
CA GLU A 286 -7.45 4.23 -2.43
C GLU A 286 -8.22 5.38 -3.13
N ALA A 287 -9.01 5.09 -4.17
CA ALA A 287 -9.79 6.11 -4.87
C ALA A 287 -10.80 6.80 -3.93
N ALA A 288 -11.54 6.02 -3.12
CA ALA A 288 -12.47 6.59 -2.15
C ALA A 288 -11.76 7.47 -1.10
N SER A 289 -10.58 7.04 -0.63
CA SER A 289 -9.77 7.83 0.31
C SER A 289 -9.22 9.10 -0.32
N ALA A 290 -8.77 9.04 -1.58
CA ALA A 290 -8.25 10.18 -2.32
C ALA A 290 -9.35 11.24 -2.57
N VAL A 291 -10.55 10.80 -2.96
CA VAL A 291 -11.72 11.68 -3.09
C VAL A 291 -12.06 12.32 -1.74
N ALA A 292 -12.12 11.54 -0.66
CA ALA A 292 -12.42 12.06 0.67
C ALA A 292 -11.37 13.07 1.17
N LEU A 293 -10.08 12.81 0.95
CA LEU A 293 -8.99 13.73 1.27
C LEU A 293 -9.12 15.04 0.47
N HIS A 294 -9.44 14.94 -0.82
CA HIS A 294 -9.59 16.10 -1.68
C HIS A 294 -10.76 16.98 -1.22
N LEU A 295 -11.91 16.38 -0.94
CA LEU A 295 -13.06 17.09 -0.38
C LEU A 295 -12.71 17.72 0.97
N SER A 296 -12.09 16.98 1.89
CA SER A 296 -11.68 17.51 3.19
C SER A 296 -10.73 18.72 3.06
N SER A 297 -9.84 18.70 2.06
CA SER A 297 -8.91 19.81 1.78
C SER A 297 -9.58 21.04 1.18
N MET A 298 -10.63 20.87 0.37
CA MET A 298 -11.40 21.98 -0.19
C MET A 298 -12.37 22.60 0.81
N ASN A 299 -12.70 21.87 1.89
CA ASN A 299 -13.68 22.26 2.91
C ASN A 299 -15.03 22.72 2.31
N PRO A 300 -15.69 21.87 1.49
CA PRO A 300 -16.98 22.19 0.88
C PRO A 300 -18.05 22.36 1.98
N ARG A 301 -19.18 22.97 1.61
CA ARG A 301 -20.30 23.12 2.56
C ARG A 301 -20.80 21.72 2.96
N PRO A 302 -21.22 21.51 4.23
CA PRO A 302 -21.79 20.24 4.66
C PRO A 302 -22.94 19.80 3.74
N GLY A 303 -22.93 18.53 3.32
CA GLY A 303 -23.94 17.96 2.43
C GLY A 303 -23.83 18.40 0.96
N GLN A 304 -22.79 19.14 0.59
CA GLN A 304 -22.56 19.51 -0.81
C GLN A 304 -22.15 18.28 -1.63
N LEU A 305 -20.99 17.67 -1.35
CA LEU A 305 -20.54 16.46 -2.03
C LEU A 305 -20.43 15.31 -1.04
N GLU A 306 -20.91 14.13 -1.43
CA GLU A 306 -20.82 12.92 -0.63
C GLU A 306 -20.06 11.82 -1.36
N VAL A 307 -19.18 11.09 -0.67
CA VAL A 307 -18.49 9.92 -1.23
C VAL A 307 -19.25 8.64 -0.85
N HIS A 308 -19.64 7.87 -1.85
CA HIS A 308 -20.28 6.57 -1.71
C HIS A 308 -19.37 5.50 -2.31
N HIS A 309 -19.06 4.45 -1.57
CA HIS A 309 -18.24 3.34 -2.02
C HIS A 309 -19.06 2.05 -2.04
N ILE A 310 -19.26 1.48 -3.23
CA ILE A 310 -20.09 0.30 -3.46
C ILE A 310 -19.21 -0.92 -3.70
N CYS A 311 -19.41 -1.97 -2.89
CA CYS A 311 -18.59 -3.18 -2.90
C CYS A 311 -19.45 -4.43 -3.03
N SER A 312 -19.18 -5.27 -4.04
CA SER A 312 -20.00 -6.48 -4.29
C SER A 312 -19.60 -7.70 -3.45
N ARG A 313 -18.53 -7.62 -2.66
CA ARG A 313 -18.02 -8.73 -1.83
C ARG A 313 -17.63 -8.22 -0.44
N PRO A 314 -17.68 -9.10 0.58
CA PRO A 314 -17.14 -8.80 1.89
C PRO A 314 -15.66 -8.44 1.79
N PHE A 315 -15.20 -7.45 2.56
CA PHE A 315 -13.79 -7.10 2.59
C PHE A 315 -13.37 -6.45 3.92
N TRP A 316 -12.07 -6.56 4.20
CA TRP A 316 -11.35 -5.89 5.26
C TRP A 316 -10.44 -4.79 4.69
N THR A 317 -10.35 -3.67 5.40
CA THR A 317 -9.32 -2.65 5.17
C THR A 317 -8.21 -2.85 6.19
N VAL A 318 -6.95 -2.77 5.80
CA VAL A 318 -5.81 -3.02 6.68
C VAL A 318 -4.80 -1.87 6.56
N PRO A 319 -4.33 -1.28 7.67
CA PRO A 319 -3.28 -0.27 7.62
C PRO A 319 -1.91 -0.90 7.36
N THR A 320 -0.94 -0.07 6.94
CA THR A 320 0.39 -0.58 6.53
C THR A 320 1.27 -1.02 7.69
N TYR A 321 0.97 -0.57 8.92
CA TYR A 321 1.68 -0.94 10.13
C TYR A 321 0.75 -1.62 11.13
N LEU A 322 1.14 -2.80 11.61
CA LEU A 322 0.35 -3.68 12.46
C LEU A 322 1.11 -4.05 13.74
N PRO A 323 0.44 -4.14 14.91
CA PRO A 323 1.07 -4.59 16.14
C PRO A 323 1.40 -6.07 16.05
N LYS A 324 2.60 -6.46 16.50
CA LYS A 324 3.01 -7.86 16.62
C LYS A 324 3.40 -8.19 18.05
N ALA A 325 2.44 -8.71 18.81
CA ALA A 325 2.67 -9.22 20.15
C ALA A 325 2.77 -10.75 20.13
N ALA A 326 3.68 -11.33 20.91
CA ALA A 326 3.79 -12.78 21.05
C ALA A 326 2.55 -13.34 21.79
N PRO A 327 2.15 -14.62 21.55
CA PRO A 327 0.97 -15.22 22.18
C PRO A 327 0.95 -15.08 23.71
N ASN A 328 2.07 -15.39 24.36
CA ASN A 328 2.22 -15.41 25.83
C ASN A 328 3.03 -14.22 26.36
N GLN A 329 2.98 -13.08 25.66
CA GLN A 329 3.79 -11.93 26.03
C GLN A 329 3.28 -11.30 27.35
N ALA A 330 4.18 -11.07 28.31
CA ALA A 330 3.81 -10.52 29.61
C ALA A 330 3.27 -9.07 29.51
N PRO A 331 2.30 -8.66 30.34
CA PRO A 331 1.84 -7.28 30.40
C PRO A 331 2.98 -6.27 30.64
N GLY A 332 2.84 -5.07 30.09
CA GLY A 332 3.83 -3.99 30.23
C GLY A 332 5.08 -4.11 29.35
N THR A 333 5.25 -5.23 28.62
CA THR A 333 6.36 -5.44 27.69
C THR A 333 6.17 -4.67 26.37
N SER A 334 7.28 -4.37 25.69
CA SER A 334 7.25 -3.63 24.42
C SER A 334 6.66 -4.45 23.28
N VAL A 335 5.81 -3.83 22.45
CA VAL A 335 5.17 -4.41 21.28
C VAL A 335 5.56 -3.59 20.05
N PRO A 336 6.28 -4.15 19.07
CA PRO A 336 6.60 -3.43 17.85
C PRO A 336 5.38 -3.32 16.95
N PHE A 337 5.25 -2.17 16.30
CA PHE A 337 4.44 -2.02 15.09
C PHE A 337 5.34 -2.31 13.88
N LEU A 338 4.95 -3.30 13.08
CA LEU A 338 5.73 -3.79 11.95
C LEU A 338 4.97 -3.58 10.64
N PRO A 339 5.69 -3.46 9.50
CA PRO A 339 5.07 -3.53 8.18
C PRO A 339 4.15 -4.75 8.03
N LEU A 340 3.01 -4.54 7.38
CA LEU A 340 1.93 -5.52 7.33
C LEU A 340 2.36 -6.88 6.75
N ASP A 341 3.25 -6.88 5.77
CA ASP A 341 3.78 -8.05 5.08
C ASP A 341 4.66 -8.89 6.00
N LEU A 342 5.46 -8.25 6.86
CA LEU A 342 6.26 -8.98 7.86
C LEU A 342 5.37 -9.72 8.87
N VAL A 343 4.20 -9.15 9.20
CA VAL A 343 3.18 -9.80 10.05
C VAL A 343 2.39 -10.83 9.25
N PHE A 344 2.10 -10.56 7.98
CA PHE A 344 1.29 -11.42 7.13
C PHE A 344 2.01 -12.71 6.76
N TYR A 345 3.30 -12.60 6.48
CA TYR A 345 4.13 -13.67 5.93
C TYR A 345 4.98 -14.37 7.00
N ASP A 346 4.58 -14.26 8.26
CA ASP A 346 5.17 -15.00 9.38
C ASP A 346 4.79 -16.49 9.32
N ARG A 347 5.81 -17.36 9.21
CA ARG A 347 5.62 -18.83 9.15
C ARG A 347 4.98 -19.37 10.42
N ALA A 348 5.19 -18.72 11.57
CA ALA A 348 4.58 -19.14 12.84
C ALA A 348 3.04 -19.07 12.85
N ARG A 349 2.43 -18.44 11.83
CA ARG A 349 0.98 -18.45 11.63
C ARG A 349 0.44 -19.73 11.01
N ARG A 350 1.31 -20.59 10.49
CA ARG A 350 0.93 -21.85 9.87
C ARG A 350 0.84 -22.95 10.92
N PRO A 351 -0.10 -23.91 10.76
CA PRO A 351 -0.09 -25.12 11.56
C PRO A 351 1.29 -25.81 11.46
N PRO A 352 1.70 -26.57 12.49
CA PRO A 352 2.89 -27.39 12.43
C PRO A 352 2.87 -28.32 11.21
N GLY A 353 4.01 -28.48 10.53
CA GLY A 353 4.15 -29.31 9.33
C GLY A 353 4.70 -28.55 8.12
N PRO A 354 4.80 -29.21 6.96
CA PRO A 354 5.24 -28.56 5.73
C PRO A 354 4.23 -27.47 5.33
N ILE A 355 4.74 -26.28 5.04
CA ILE A 355 3.95 -25.19 4.47
C ILE A 355 3.89 -25.42 2.96
N GLU A 356 2.67 -25.52 2.44
CA GLU A 356 2.43 -25.83 1.02
C GLU A 356 1.50 -24.81 0.38
N TYR A 357 1.71 -24.64 -0.91
CA TYR A 357 0.81 -23.95 -1.81
C TYR A 357 -0.51 -24.72 -1.91
N ALA A 358 -1.62 -24.01 -1.72
CA ALA A 358 -2.95 -24.58 -1.82
C ALA A 358 -3.79 -23.81 -2.84
N VAL A 359 -4.38 -24.55 -3.78
CA VAL A 359 -5.36 -24.05 -4.76
C VAL A 359 -6.70 -24.72 -4.48
N GLY A 360 -7.75 -23.92 -4.50
CA GLY A 360 -9.11 -24.43 -4.37
C GLY A 360 -10.04 -23.47 -3.61
N PRO A 361 -11.33 -23.84 -3.52
CA PRO A 361 -12.29 -23.10 -2.72
C PRO A 361 -11.90 -23.12 -1.24
N LEU A 362 -12.12 -22.00 -0.55
CA LEU A 362 -11.91 -21.92 0.89
C LEU A 362 -13.11 -22.51 1.64
N SER A 363 -12.84 -23.34 2.64
CA SER A 363 -13.90 -23.87 3.50
C SER A 363 -14.51 -22.78 4.39
N PRO A 364 -15.78 -22.92 4.82
CA PRO A 364 -16.40 -22.03 5.79
C PRO A 364 -15.55 -21.76 7.03
N ASP A 365 -14.91 -22.81 7.57
CA ASP A 365 -14.04 -22.69 8.73
C ASP A 365 -12.77 -21.89 8.45
N GLN A 366 -12.17 -22.04 7.26
CA GLN A 366 -11.02 -21.23 6.86
C GLN A 366 -11.39 -19.75 6.77
N ILE A 367 -12.56 -19.44 6.20
CA ILE A 367 -13.09 -18.07 6.09
C ILE A 367 -13.36 -17.50 7.49
N ALA A 368 -14.04 -18.26 8.35
CA ALA A 368 -14.34 -17.86 9.72
C ALA A 368 -13.06 -17.59 10.53
N ARG A 369 -12.07 -18.50 10.47
CA ARG A 369 -10.77 -18.31 11.14
C ARG A 369 -10.03 -17.08 10.64
N SER A 370 -10.04 -16.83 9.32
CA SER A 370 -9.40 -15.64 8.75
C SER A 370 -10.07 -14.36 9.25
N ASN A 371 -11.40 -14.30 9.28
CA ASN A 371 -12.15 -13.14 9.77
C ASN A 371 -11.94 -12.92 11.28
N ALA A 372 -11.97 -13.99 12.07
CA ALA A 372 -11.69 -13.92 13.51
C ALA A 372 -10.27 -13.39 13.78
N TRP A 373 -9.29 -13.85 12.99
CA TRP A 373 -7.91 -13.37 13.09
C TRP A 373 -7.79 -11.87 12.77
N PHE A 374 -8.46 -11.38 11.72
CA PHE A 374 -8.50 -9.93 11.44
C PHE A 374 -9.15 -9.14 12.58
N GLY A 375 -10.26 -9.63 13.14
CA GLY A 375 -10.91 -9.00 14.30
C GLY A 375 -9.99 -8.90 15.52
N GLN A 376 -9.24 -9.96 15.83
CA GLN A 376 -8.27 -9.97 16.93
C GLN A 376 -7.08 -9.03 16.68
N LEU A 377 -6.56 -9.01 15.44
CA LEU A 377 -5.39 -8.20 15.08
C LEU A 377 -5.71 -6.70 15.06
N LEU A 378 -6.86 -6.33 14.50
CA LEU A 378 -7.23 -4.93 14.26
C LEU A 378 -7.99 -4.30 15.44
N GLY A 379 -8.59 -5.13 16.30
CA GLY A 379 -9.43 -4.68 17.42
C GLY A 379 -10.88 -4.45 17.00
N SER A 380 -11.79 -4.51 17.96
CA SER A 380 -13.24 -4.42 17.69
C SER A 380 -13.66 -3.04 17.19
N GLU A 381 -13.08 -1.98 17.73
CA GLU A 381 -13.36 -0.61 17.27
C GLU A 381 -12.95 -0.39 15.81
N TYR A 382 -11.83 -0.98 15.38
CA TYR A 382 -11.42 -0.89 13.97
C TYR A 382 -12.29 -1.79 13.09
N ALA A 383 -12.64 -3.00 13.56
CA ALA A 383 -13.49 -3.93 12.80
C ALA A 383 -14.85 -3.31 12.43
N ARG A 384 -15.44 -2.48 13.30
CA ARG A 384 -16.71 -1.77 13.03
C ARG A 384 -16.68 -0.84 11.82
N ILE A 385 -15.50 -0.32 11.47
CA ILE A 385 -15.31 0.69 10.42
C ILE A 385 -14.39 0.22 9.29
N GLY A 386 -13.76 -0.93 9.46
CA GLY A 386 -12.78 -1.52 8.54
C GLY A 386 -13.16 -2.93 8.08
N SER A 387 -14.33 -3.44 8.46
CA SER A 387 -14.90 -4.68 7.94
C SER A 387 -16.30 -4.42 7.40
N PHE A 388 -16.57 -4.92 6.19
CA PHE A 388 -17.85 -4.69 5.51
C PHE A 388 -18.36 -6.00 4.91
N GLY A 389 -19.62 -6.33 5.17
CA GLY A 389 -20.24 -7.57 4.70
C GLY A 389 -19.67 -8.84 5.36
N VAL A 390 -18.92 -8.70 6.46
CA VAL A 390 -18.34 -9.80 7.22
C VAL A 390 -19.31 -10.16 8.34
N SER A 391 -20.38 -10.89 8.03
CA SER A 391 -21.36 -11.34 9.03
C SER A 391 -21.26 -12.87 9.26
N PRO A 392 -21.35 -13.35 10.51
CA PRO A 392 -21.46 -14.78 10.81
C PRO A 392 -22.79 -15.41 10.35
N GLU A 393 -23.83 -14.60 10.16
CA GLU A 393 -25.21 -15.04 9.94
C GLU A 393 -25.60 -15.17 8.46
N ASP A 394 -24.68 -14.91 7.53
CA ASP A 394 -24.95 -15.00 6.09
C ASP A 394 -25.11 -16.46 5.63
N SER A 395 -26.06 -16.68 4.72
CA SER A 395 -26.34 -17.95 4.05
C SER A 395 -25.18 -18.37 3.11
N GLY A 396 -24.12 -18.89 3.73
CA GLY A 396 -22.89 -19.36 3.08
C GLY A 396 -21.77 -18.31 3.11
N PRO A 397 -20.73 -18.47 3.95
CA PRO A 397 -19.68 -17.48 4.09
C PRO A 397 -18.88 -17.36 2.78
N ARG A 398 -18.73 -16.13 2.28
CA ARG A 398 -17.85 -15.81 1.15
C ARG A 398 -16.48 -15.40 1.67
N PRO A 399 -15.37 -15.73 0.96
CA PRO A 399 -14.06 -15.22 1.32
C PRO A 399 -14.05 -13.70 1.34
N SER A 400 -13.66 -13.13 2.48
CA SER A 400 -13.43 -11.70 2.61
C SER A 400 -12.20 -11.30 1.82
N TRP A 401 -12.31 -10.24 1.05
CA TRP A 401 -11.16 -9.61 0.40
C TRP A 401 -10.40 -8.72 1.37
N VAL A 402 -9.18 -8.36 0.99
CA VAL A 402 -8.34 -7.43 1.73
C VAL A 402 -8.00 -6.25 0.83
N ALA A 403 -8.13 -5.06 1.38
CA ALA A 403 -7.62 -3.83 0.81
C ALA A 403 -6.67 -3.19 1.82
N ILE A 404 -5.54 -2.68 1.34
CA ILE A 404 -4.56 -1.97 2.15
C ILE A 404 -4.86 -0.49 1.99
N GLY A 405 -5.01 0.20 3.10
CA GLY A 405 -5.36 1.61 3.12
C GLY A 405 -5.18 2.13 4.53
N ASN A 406 -4.31 3.12 4.70
CA ASN A 406 -4.04 3.66 6.01
C ASN A 406 -5.24 4.43 6.55
N ASP A 407 -5.81 5.34 5.78
CA ASP A 407 -6.76 6.32 6.32
C ASP A 407 -8.23 6.00 6.00
N TYR A 408 -8.50 5.03 5.13
CA TYR A 408 -9.85 4.68 4.65
C TYR A 408 -10.85 4.42 5.78
N ALA A 409 -10.50 3.54 6.73
CA ALA A 409 -11.38 3.19 7.83
C ALA A 409 -11.73 4.43 8.68
N GLU A 410 -10.78 5.36 8.83
CA GLU A 410 -11.01 6.60 9.57
C GLU A 410 -11.89 7.59 8.78
N TYR A 411 -11.83 7.62 7.44
CA TYR A 411 -12.81 8.35 6.62
C TYR A 411 -14.23 7.78 6.77
N VAL A 412 -14.36 6.45 6.89
CA VAL A 412 -15.66 5.80 7.17
C VAL A 412 -16.13 6.18 8.58
N ARG A 413 -15.25 6.12 9.57
CA ARG A 413 -15.54 6.54 10.96
C ARG A 413 -16.02 8.00 11.02
N ALA A 414 -15.38 8.89 10.27
CA ALA A 414 -15.76 10.31 10.19
C ALA A 414 -17.03 10.57 9.35
N GLY A 415 -17.61 9.55 8.71
CA GLY A 415 -18.76 9.68 7.81
C GLY A 415 -18.44 10.33 6.45
N ALA A 416 -17.16 10.54 6.15
CA ALA A 416 -16.69 11.11 4.88
C ALA A 416 -16.82 10.12 3.71
N VAL A 417 -16.77 8.82 3.99
CA VAL A 417 -17.03 7.74 3.03
C VAL A 417 -18.18 6.88 3.53
N LYS A 418 -19.25 6.77 2.75
CA LYS A 418 -20.41 5.92 3.01
C LYS A 418 -20.27 4.62 2.23
N VAL A 419 -20.27 3.47 2.91
CA VAL A 419 -20.03 2.16 2.27
C VAL A 419 -21.33 1.40 2.10
N THR A 420 -21.55 0.81 0.92
CA THR A 420 -22.68 -0.07 0.64
C THR A 420 -22.16 -1.40 0.12
N ILE A 421 -22.54 -2.50 0.78
CA ILE A 421 -22.31 -3.84 0.25
C ILE A 421 -23.46 -4.17 -0.72
N GLY A 422 -23.12 -4.36 -1.99
CA GLY A 422 -24.08 -4.62 -3.06
C GLY A 422 -23.43 -4.60 -4.44
N ARG A 423 -24.17 -5.06 -5.44
CA ARG A 423 -23.75 -5.04 -6.84
C ARG A 423 -24.57 -4.00 -7.59
N VAL A 424 -23.90 -3.08 -8.29
CA VAL A 424 -24.57 -2.17 -9.22
C VAL A 424 -25.17 -3.00 -10.36
N ALA A 425 -26.48 -2.88 -10.54
CA ALA A 425 -27.26 -3.64 -11.51
C ALA A 425 -27.70 -2.81 -12.72
N HIS A 426 -28.03 -1.54 -12.51
CA HIS A 426 -28.49 -0.63 -13.56
C HIS A 426 -28.06 0.81 -13.26
N LEU A 427 -27.78 1.58 -14.31
CA LEU A 427 -27.58 3.02 -14.26
C LEU A 427 -28.68 3.71 -15.06
N THR A 428 -29.44 4.60 -14.44
CA THR A 428 -30.45 5.40 -15.13
C THR A 428 -29.95 6.85 -15.22
N PRO A 429 -29.42 7.29 -16.37
CA PRO A 429 -28.94 8.65 -16.54
C PRO A 429 -30.10 9.65 -16.67
N SER A 430 -29.93 10.83 -16.11
CA SER A 430 -30.82 11.99 -16.18
C SER A 430 -30.00 13.26 -16.39
N ASN A 431 -29.74 13.60 -17.66
CA ASN A 431 -28.87 14.71 -18.07
C ASN A 431 -27.47 14.68 -17.42
N ASP A 432 -27.24 15.53 -16.42
CA ASP A 432 -25.98 15.70 -15.68
C ASP A 432 -25.90 14.84 -14.41
N ARG A 433 -26.96 14.06 -14.11
CA ARG A 433 -27.09 13.16 -12.96
C ARG A 433 -27.42 11.75 -13.39
N ALA A 434 -27.32 10.82 -12.45
CA ALA A 434 -27.83 9.48 -12.61
C ALA A 434 -28.38 8.90 -11.31
N SER A 435 -29.17 7.85 -11.45
CA SER A 435 -29.59 6.97 -10.36
C SER A 435 -28.98 5.59 -10.55
N LEU A 436 -28.43 5.03 -9.48
CA LEU A 436 -27.85 3.69 -9.47
C LEU A 436 -28.77 2.72 -8.75
N GLU A 437 -29.11 1.61 -9.41
CA GLU A 437 -29.77 0.48 -8.76
C GLU A 437 -28.71 -0.50 -8.25
N ILE A 438 -28.79 -0.85 -6.98
CA ILE A 438 -27.83 -1.67 -6.26
C ILE A 438 -28.56 -2.89 -5.70
N THR A 439 -28.23 -4.08 -6.20
CA THR A 439 -28.69 -5.34 -5.62
C THR A 439 -27.90 -5.65 -4.35
N LEU A 440 -28.59 -5.64 -3.21
CA LEU A 440 -28.04 -5.95 -1.89
C LEU A 440 -27.82 -7.47 -1.71
N PRO A 441 -26.98 -7.90 -0.75
CA PRO A 441 -26.80 -9.32 -0.42
C PRO A 441 -28.11 -10.06 -0.08
N THR A 442 -29.09 -9.33 0.46
CA THR A 442 -30.44 -9.84 0.79
C THR A 442 -31.28 -10.16 -0.46
N GLY A 443 -30.85 -9.73 -1.64
CA GLY A 443 -31.63 -9.78 -2.88
C GLY A 443 -32.53 -8.56 -3.09
N GLU A 444 -32.65 -7.67 -2.11
CA GLU A 444 -33.37 -6.40 -2.23
C GLU A 444 -32.62 -5.42 -3.15
N THR A 445 -33.35 -4.50 -3.78
CA THR A 445 -32.76 -3.42 -4.58
C THR A 445 -32.80 -2.11 -3.79
N SER A 446 -31.63 -1.47 -3.66
CA SER A 446 -31.48 -0.12 -3.14
C SER A 446 -31.20 0.85 -4.28
N VAL A 447 -31.77 2.05 -4.23
CA VAL A 447 -31.57 3.08 -5.25
C VAL A 447 -30.76 4.23 -4.67
N LEU A 448 -29.71 4.62 -5.38
CA LEU A 448 -28.89 5.78 -5.06
C LEU A 448 -29.06 6.86 -6.14
N ASP A 449 -29.89 7.85 -5.85
CA ASP A 449 -30.14 9.01 -6.74
C ASP A 449 -29.07 10.10 -6.63
N ASP A 450 -29.11 11.08 -7.53
CA ASP A 450 -28.25 12.27 -7.55
C ASP A 450 -26.74 11.95 -7.65
N VAL A 451 -26.42 10.92 -8.44
CA VAL A 451 -25.03 10.54 -8.74
C VAL A 451 -24.45 11.52 -9.74
N ALA A 452 -23.37 12.19 -9.33
CA ALA A 452 -22.71 13.25 -10.08
C ALA A 452 -21.54 12.73 -10.93
N ALA A 453 -20.84 11.68 -10.45
CA ALA A 453 -19.76 11.00 -11.14
C ALA A 453 -19.52 9.59 -10.56
N ILE A 454 -18.92 8.72 -11.37
CA ILE A 454 -18.60 7.34 -11.00
C ILE A 454 -17.13 7.05 -11.32
N ILE A 455 -16.41 6.53 -10.33
CA ILE A 455 -15.06 5.97 -10.49
C ILE A 455 -15.19 4.44 -10.44
N LEU A 456 -14.97 3.80 -11.57
CA LEU A 456 -14.93 2.35 -11.69
C LEU A 456 -13.55 1.85 -11.25
N ALA A 457 -13.47 1.32 -10.05
CA ALA A 457 -12.30 0.63 -9.50
C ALA A 457 -12.44 -0.89 -9.68
N THR A 458 -12.84 -1.29 -10.88
CA THR A 458 -13.29 -2.65 -11.23
C THR A 458 -12.17 -3.56 -11.71
N GLY A 459 -10.92 -3.08 -11.66
CA GLY A 459 -9.72 -3.86 -11.95
C GLY A 459 -9.38 -3.88 -13.43
N PHE A 460 -8.59 -4.88 -13.84
CA PHE A 460 -8.10 -5.00 -15.21
C PHE A 460 -8.29 -6.44 -15.71
N THR A 461 -8.38 -6.60 -17.02
CA THR A 461 -8.33 -7.89 -17.69
C THR A 461 -6.93 -8.16 -18.24
N PRO A 462 -6.53 -9.44 -18.34
CA PRO A 462 -5.25 -9.84 -18.92
C PRO A 462 -5.32 -10.06 -20.44
N SER A 463 -6.44 -9.74 -21.10
CA SER A 463 -6.73 -10.14 -22.49
C SER A 463 -5.69 -9.62 -23.49
N ASP A 464 -5.26 -8.35 -23.36
CA ASP A 464 -4.23 -7.77 -24.24
C ASP A 464 -2.87 -8.44 -24.07
N SER A 465 -2.55 -8.89 -22.86
CA SER A 465 -1.30 -9.61 -22.57
C SER A 465 -1.24 -11.03 -23.14
N LEU A 466 -2.35 -11.53 -23.70
CA LEU A 466 -2.46 -12.85 -24.32
C LEU A 466 -2.79 -12.79 -25.81
N ALA A 467 -3.12 -11.62 -26.35
CA ALA A 467 -3.65 -11.45 -27.69
C ALA A 467 -2.69 -11.91 -28.82
N PHE A 468 -1.39 -11.96 -28.53
CA PHE A 468 -0.37 -12.44 -29.47
C PHE A 468 -0.27 -13.97 -29.55
N LEU A 469 -0.87 -14.71 -28.60
CA LEU A 469 -0.86 -16.18 -28.62
C LEU A 469 -1.86 -16.73 -29.64
N PRO A 470 -1.50 -17.77 -30.40
CA PRO A 470 -2.38 -18.31 -31.43
C PRO A 470 -3.58 -19.05 -30.82
N PRO A 471 -4.75 -19.09 -31.50
CA PRO A 471 -5.96 -19.74 -30.98
C PRO A 471 -5.78 -21.20 -30.56
N SER A 472 -4.90 -21.96 -31.25
CA SER A 472 -4.60 -23.35 -30.88
C SER A 472 -3.90 -23.45 -29.52
N VAL A 473 -2.96 -22.55 -29.22
CA VAL A 473 -2.30 -22.47 -27.92
C VAL A 473 -3.28 -22.03 -26.84
N LEU A 474 -4.06 -20.97 -27.11
CA LEU A 474 -5.08 -20.50 -26.17
C LEU A 474 -6.13 -21.57 -25.84
N SER A 475 -6.52 -22.39 -26.83
CA SER A 475 -7.41 -23.52 -26.61
C SER A 475 -6.79 -24.58 -25.70
N THR A 476 -5.51 -24.93 -25.89
CA THR A 476 -4.79 -25.88 -25.02
C THR A 476 -4.65 -25.37 -23.60
N LEU A 477 -4.51 -24.07 -23.41
CA LEU A 477 -4.44 -23.41 -22.10
C LEU A 477 -5.82 -23.15 -21.47
N GLU A 478 -6.89 -23.62 -22.12
CA GLU A 478 -8.29 -23.41 -21.71
C GLU A 478 -8.63 -21.94 -21.47
N TYR A 479 -8.19 -21.05 -22.38
CA TYR A 479 -8.36 -19.62 -22.21
C TYR A 479 -9.84 -19.21 -22.08
N SER A 480 -10.16 -18.46 -21.03
CA SER A 480 -11.47 -17.84 -20.80
C SER A 480 -11.34 -16.32 -20.83
N PRO A 481 -11.85 -15.63 -21.88
CA PRO A 481 -11.75 -14.18 -21.98
C PRO A 481 -12.63 -13.44 -20.96
N ASP A 482 -13.67 -14.09 -20.44
CA ASP A 482 -14.62 -13.51 -19.49
C ASP A 482 -14.19 -13.70 -18.01
N ASP A 483 -13.15 -14.49 -17.74
CA ASP A 483 -12.63 -14.69 -16.39
C ASP A 483 -11.29 -13.96 -16.16
N ALA A 484 -11.38 -12.74 -15.61
CA ALA A 484 -10.22 -11.93 -15.26
C ALA A 484 -9.50 -12.33 -13.95
N PHE A 485 -9.79 -13.49 -13.34
CA PHE A 485 -9.04 -14.02 -12.19
C PHE A 485 -8.26 -15.29 -12.56
N ILE A 486 -8.87 -16.18 -13.36
CA ILE A 486 -8.28 -17.43 -13.82
C ILE A 486 -8.50 -17.52 -15.35
N PRO A 487 -7.81 -16.67 -16.13
CA PRO A 487 -7.96 -16.64 -17.58
C PRO A 487 -7.43 -17.90 -18.24
N LEU A 488 -6.39 -18.53 -17.66
CA LEU A 488 -5.72 -19.72 -18.17
C LEU A 488 -5.71 -20.81 -17.11
N ILE A 489 -5.70 -22.07 -17.55
CA ILE A 489 -5.46 -23.23 -16.69
C ILE A 489 -4.01 -23.66 -16.90
N LEU A 490 -3.18 -23.43 -15.88
CA LEU A 490 -1.75 -23.73 -15.89
C LEU A 490 -1.43 -24.75 -14.80
N ASP A 491 -0.36 -25.51 -14.99
CA ASP A 491 0.22 -26.40 -13.98
C ASP A 491 1.57 -25.86 -13.51
N HIS A 492 2.26 -26.64 -12.66
CA HIS A 492 3.55 -26.28 -12.08
C HIS A 492 3.46 -24.94 -11.34
N LYS A 493 2.43 -24.76 -10.51
CA LYS A 493 2.20 -23.54 -9.71
C LYS A 493 2.04 -22.29 -10.58
N GLY A 494 1.35 -22.46 -11.71
CA GLY A 494 1.03 -21.38 -12.66
C GLY A 494 2.20 -20.92 -13.51
N THR A 495 3.18 -21.80 -13.76
CA THR A 495 4.42 -21.45 -14.45
C THR A 495 4.45 -21.97 -15.89
N SER A 496 3.66 -23.00 -16.22
CA SER A 496 3.61 -23.57 -17.57
C SER A 496 2.35 -24.40 -17.80
N HIS A 497 2.32 -25.15 -18.92
CA HIS A 497 1.36 -26.22 -19.15
C HIS A 497 2.09 -27.44 -19.72
N SER A 498 1.86 -28.63 -19.16
CA SER A 498 2.63 -29.84 -19.53
C SER A 498 2.50 -30.26 -20.99
N ALA A 499 1.39 -29.89 -21.66
CA ALA A 499 1.21 -30.12 -23.10
C ALA A 499 2.02 -29.17 -24.02
N ILE A 500 2.60 -28.09 -23.48
CA ILE A 500 3.42 -27.13 -24.23
C ILE A 500 4.68 -26.84 -23.40
N PRO A 501 5.61 -27.81 -23.31
CA PRO A 501 6.73 -27.77 -22.34
C PRO A 501 7.71 -26.62 -22.59
N ASP A 502 7.71 -26.05 -23.79
CA ASP A 502 8.58 -24.96 -24.24
C ASP A 502 7.92 -23.56 -24.13
N LEU A 503 6.76 -23.46 -23.46
CA LEU A 503 6.07 -22.22 -23.10
C LEU A 503 6.04 -22.01 -21.59
N GLY A 504 6.56 -20.88 -21.13
CA GLY A 504 6.57 -20.47 -19.73
C GLY A 504 5.75 -19.21 -19.47
N PHE A 505 5.27 -19.08 -18.23
CA PHE A 505 4.57 -17.90 -17.71
C PHE A 505 5.26 -17.46 -16.41
N VAL A 506 5.66 -16.19 -16.34
CA VAL A 506 6.28 -15.61 -15.14
C VAL A 506 5.55 -14.33 -14.76
N GLY A 507 5.10 -14.25 -13.51
CA GLY A 507 4.33 -13.11 -13.00
C GLY A 507 2.94 -12.96 -13.64
N PHE A 508 2.50 -13.93 -14.44
CA PHE A 508 1.20 -13.89 -15.12
C PHE A 508 0.09 -14.49 -14.25
N TYR A 509 -0.23 -13.80 -13.16
CA TYR A 509 -1.36 -14.15 -12.31
C TYR A 509 -1.85 -12.93 -11.53
N ARG A 510 -3.06 -13.03 -10.97
CA ARG A 510 -3.65 -11.91 -10.23
C ARG A 510 -2.91 -11.68 -8.91
N GLY A 511 -2.28 -10.51 -8.78
CA GLY A 511 -1.54 -10.09 -7.58
C GLY A 511 -0.14 -10.69 -7.49
N PRO A 512 0.75 -10.44 -8.48
CA PRO A 512 2.02 -11.16 -8.55
C PRO A 512 3.07 -10.62 -7.57
N TYR A 513 3.79 -11.54 -6.92
CA TYR A 513 4.77 -11.26 -5.88
C TYR A 513 6.19 -11.39 -6.47
N TRP A 514 7.10 -10.50 -6.08
CA TRP A 514 8.44 -10.43 -6.66
C TRP A 514 9.26 -11.70 -6.40
N GLY A 515 9.27 -12.18 -5.15
CA GLY A 515 9.93 -13.46 -4.82
C GLY A 515 9.32 -14.65 -5.57
N VAL A 516 8.01 -14.66 -5.80
CA VAL A 516 7.37 -15.75 -6.56
C VAL A 516 7.71 -15.65 -8.05
N MET A 517 7.76 -14.46 -8.64
CA MET A 517 8.23 -14.28 -10.03
C MET A 517 9.65 -14.85 -10.20
N GLU A 518 10.53 -14.57 -9.24
CA GLU A 518 11.89 -15.12 -9.24
C GLU A 518 11.88 -16.65 -9.14
N MET A 519 11.05 -17.22 -8.27
CA MET A 519 10.90 -18.67 -8.12
C MET A 519 10.32 -19.34 -9.38
N GLN A 520 9.35 -18.70 -10.04
CA GLN A 520 8.80 -19.15 -11.32
C GLN A 520 9.88 -19.16 -12.41
N ALA A 521 10.68 -18.10 -12.51
CA ALA A 521 11.80 -18.03 -13.43
C ALA A 521 12.83 -19.15 -13.18
N ARG A 522 13.19 -19.40 -11.91
CA ARG A 522 14.12 -20.49 -11.52
C ARG A 522 13.54 -21.86 -11.86
N SER A 523 12.24 -22.07 -11.63
CA SER A 523 11.56 -23.31 -11.98
C SER A 523 11.55 -23.59 -13.49
N LEU A 524 11.35 -22.57 -14.33
CA LEU A 524 11.49 -22.73 -15.78
C LEU A 524 12.92 -23.07 -16.20
N ALA A 525 13.90 -22.33 -15.68
CA ALA A 525 15.31 -22.57 -16.01
C ALA A 525 15.75 -23.99 -15.64
N ALA A 526 15.36 -24.49 -14.47
CA ALA A 526 15.64 -25.85 -14.03
C ALA A 526 14.99 -26.90 -14.95
N ARG A 527 13.72 -26.70 -15.35
CA ARG A 527 12.99 -27.65 -16.20
C ARG A 527 13.48 -27.70 -17.64
N TRP A 528 13.98 -26.59 -18.17
CA TRP A 528 14.54 -26.51 -19.52
C TRP A 528 16.02 -26.91 -19.58
N SER A 529 16.62 -27.20 -18.44
CA SER A 529 18.01 -27.65 -18.35
C SER A 529 18.11 -29.18 -18.46
N PRO A 530 19.16 -29.71 -19.10
CA PRO A 530 19.40 -31.15 -19.13
C PRO A 530 19.71 -31.70 -17.73
N PRO A 531 19.31 -32.95 -17.42
CA PRO A 531 19.60 -33.56 -16.13
C PRO A 531 21.11 -33.71 -15.87
N PRO A 532 21.58 -33.66 -14.60
CA PRO A 532 23.00 -33.76 -14.26
C PRO A 532 23.61 -35.11 -14.70
N ALA A 533 24.83 -35.09 -15.24
CA ALA A 533 25.50 -36.30 -15.73
C ALA A 533 26.09 -37.22 -14.63
N GLU A 534 26.26 -36.75 -13.39
CA GLU A 534 27.09 -37.43 -12.37
C GLU A 534 26.32 -38.28 -11.35
N HIS A 535 24.99 -38.25 -11.33
CA HIS A 535 24.18 -39.12 -10.49
C HIS A 535 22.99 -39.67 -11.30
N PRO A 536 23.08 -40.89 -11.88
CA PRO A 536 21.88 -41.61 -12.24
C PRO A 536 21.21 -41.96 -10.92
N ALA A 537 20.26 -41.14 -10.47
CA ALA A 537 19.30 -41.59 -9.47
C ALA A 537 18.76 -42.95 -9.96
N PRO A 538 18.53 -43.95 -9.09
CA PRO A 538 17.82 -45.13 -9.51
C PRO A 538 16.49 -44.63 -10.08
N ALA A 539 16.35 -44.74 -11.40
CA ALA A 539 15.16 -44.26 -12.07
C ALA A 539 13.98 -45.00 -11.42
N PRO A 540 13.04 -44.32 -10.75
CA PRO A 540 11.72 -44.91 -10.60
C PRO A 540 11.30 -45.36 -12.00
N SER A 541 10.71 -46.54 -12.13
CA SER A 541 10.28 -47.09 -13.43
C SER A 541 9.65 -45.95 -14.26
N PRO A 542 10.16 -45.60 -15.45
CA PRO A 542 9.81 -44.35 -16.13
C PRO A 542 8.30 -44.15 -16.28
N ALA A 543 7.54 -45.24 -16.46
CA ALA A 543 6.08 -45.21 -16.47
C ALA A 543 5.46 -44.70 -15.15
N LEU A 544 5.92 -45.15 -13.98
CA LEU A 544 5.29 -44.82 -12.69
C LEU A 544 5.56 -43.38 -12.22
N ALA A 545 6.75 -42.83 -12.50
CA ALA A 545 7.09 -41.45 -12.15
C ALA A 545 6.46 -40.43 -13.10
N ASP A 546 6.39 -40.75 -14.39
CA ASP A 546 5.68 -39.92 -15.37
C ASP A 546 4.16 -39.94 -15.09
N ASP A 547 3.61 -41.09 -14.66
CA ASP A 547 2.21 -41.22 -14.24
C ASP A 547 1.92 -40.41 -12.96
N GLU A 548 2.74 -40.49 -11.91
CA GLU A 548 2.53 -39.72 -10.67
C GLU A 548 2.64 -38.18 -10.88
N ILE A 549 3.63 -37.73 -11.66
CA ILE A 549 3.78 -36.30 -12.01
C ILE A 549 2.62 -35.83 -12.90
N GLY A 550 2.18 -36.68 -13.84
CA GLY A 550 1.00 -36.45 -14.67
C GLY A 550 -0.28 -36.31 -13.84
N GLU A 551 -0.47 -37.18 -12.84
CA GLU A 551 -1.60 -37.13 -11.92
C GLU A 551 -1.59 -35.88 -11.03
N GLU A 552 -0.42 -35.47 -10.52
CA GLU A 552 -0.29 -34.25 -9.72
C GLU A 552 -0.63 -33.00 -10.53
N THR A 553 -0.08 -32.88 -11.75
CA THR A 553 -0.32 -31.73 -12.62
C THR A 553 -1.76 -31.66 -13.12
N GLU A 554 -2.40 -32.79 -13.42
CA GLU A 554 -3.84 -32.83 -13.72
C GLU A 554 -4.69 -32.46 -12.50
N ARG A 555 -4.31 -32.90 -11.30
CA ARG A 555 -5.00 -32.54 -10.05
C ARG A 555 -4.98 -31.03 -9.82
N GLU A 556 -3.83 -30.37 -10.04
CA GLU A 556 -3.73 -28.90 -9.95
C GLU A 556 -4.65 -28.21 -10.97
N ARG A 557 -4.63 -28.65 -12.24
CA ARG A 557 -5.48 -28.08 -13.30
C ARG A 557 -6.96 -28.25 -12.99
N GLU A 558 -7.37 -29.41 -12.50
CA GLU A 558 -8.74 -29.69 -12.08
C GLU A 558 -9.18 -28.79 -10.91
N GLN A 559 -8.31 -28.52 -9.93
CA GLN A 559 -8.60 -27.57 -8.86
C GLN A 559 -8.83 -26.15 -9.39
N LEU A 560 -8.02 -25.70 -10.37
CA LEU A 560 -8.21 -24.40 -11.02
C LEU A 560 -9.52 -24.34 -11.81
N ARG A 561 -9.90 -25.40 -12.54
CA ARG A 561 -11.19 -25.47 -13.25
C ARG A 561 -12.37 -25.34 -12.28
N ARG A 562 -12.34 -26.07 -11.15
CA ARG A 562 -13.37 -25.96 -10.10
C ARG A 562 -13.46 -24.54 -9.55
N LEU A 563 -12.33 -23.94 -9.21
CA LEU A 563 -12.27 -22.57 -8.68
C LEU A 563 -12.75 -21.51 -9.70
N ARG A 564 -12.49 -21.75 -10.99
CA ARG A 564 -13.01 -20.93 -12.10
C ARG A 564 -14.53 -21.00 -12.17
N ASN A 565 -15.11 -22.20 -12.03
CA ASN A 565 -16.55 -22.41 -12.10
C ASN A 565 -17.33 -22.04 -10.82
N GLU A 566 -16.64 -21.74 -9.71
CA GLU A 566 -17.25 -21.34 -8.43
C GLU A 566 -16.85 -19.92 -7.97
N PRO A 567 -17.28 -18.85 -8.69
CA PRO A 567 -16.82 -17.48 -8.42
C PRO A 567 -17.20 -16.95 -7.02
N ARG A 568 -18.25 -17.51 -6.38
CA ARG A 568 -18.67 -17.15 -5.03
C ARG A 568 -17.68 -17.59 -3.94
N GLN A 569 -16.99 -18.71 -4.15
CA GLN A 569 -16.01 -19.29 -3.20
C GLN A 569 -14.57 -18.88 -3.50
N ARG A 570 -14.35 -18.15 -4.61
CA ARG A 570 -13.03 -17.69 -5.03
C ARG A 570 -12.45 -16.69 -4.05
N SER A 571 -11.21 -16.91 -3.62
CA SER A 571 -10.40 -15.94 -2.87
C SER A 571 -10.12 -14.69 -3.72
N GLN A 572 -9.59 -13.63 -3.08
CA GLN A 572 -9.13 -12.46 -3.84
C GLN A 572 -7.98 -12.83 -4.78
N PHE A 573 -7.02 -13.62 -4.32
CA PHE A 573 -5.85 -14.05 -5.09
C PHE A 573 -5.93 -15.58 -5.26
N PRO A 574 -6.30 -16.09 -6.46
CA PRO A 574 -6.66 -17.50 -6.66
C PRO A 574 -5.44 -18.43 -6.69
N MET A 575 -4.26 -17.92 -7.05
CA MET A 575 -2.99 -18.66 -7.10
C MET A 575 -2.37 -18.84 -5.71
N GLY A 576 -3.17 -19.15 -4.69
CA GLY A 576 -2.69 -19.38 -3.33
C GLY A 576 -2.05 -18.15 -2.66
N ASP A 577 -1.43 -18.37 -1.50
CA ASP A 577 -0.76 -17.32 -0.75
C ASP A 577 0.77 -17.32 -0.95
N TYR A 578 1.35 -16.15 -0.68
CA TYR A 578 2.78 -15.90 -0.85
C TYR A 578 3.69 -16.87 -0.07
N VAL A 579 3.38 -17.18 1.19
CA VAL A 579 4.20 -18.07 2.04
C VAL A 579 4.18 -19.50 1.48
N GLY A 580 2.98 -19.99 1.13
CA GLY A 580 2.79 -21.30 0.53
C GLY A 580 3.57 -21.46 -0.78
N LEU A 581 3.47 -20.47 -1.67
CA LEU A 581 4.21 -20.45 -2.94
C LEU A 581 5.73 -20.46 -2.71
N MET A 582 6.25 -19.53 -1.92
CA MET A 582 7.69 -19.42 -1.66
C MET A 582 8.27 -20.71 -1.07
N GLU A 583 7.63 -21.28 -0.05
CA GLU A 583 8.12 -22.50 0.61
C GLU A 583 8.00 -23.74 -0.31
N SER A 584 6.96 -23.80 -1.15
CA SER A 584 6.78 -24.91 -2.09
C SER A 584 7.79 -24.87 -3.23
N PHE A 585 8.03 -23.69 -3.80
CA PHE A 585 9.08 -23.53 -4.81
C PHE A 585 10.46 -23.77 -4.23
N ALA A 586 10.76 -23.22 -3.06
CA ALA A 586 12.05 -23.44 -2.40
C ALA A 586 12.31 -24.94 -2.18
N ARG A 587 11.31 -25.70 -1.72
CA ARG A 587 11.42 -27.16 -1.59
C ARG A 587 11.65 -27.86 -2.92
N ALA A 588 10.86 -27.54 -3.94
CA ALA A 588 10.98 -28.15 -5.27
C ALA A 588 12.33 -27.84 -5.95
N LEU A 589 12.92 -26.69 -5.66
CA LEU A 589 14.21 -26.23 -6.18
C LEU A 589 15.40 -26.56 -5.26
N GLY A 590 15.18 -27.22 -4.11
CA GLY A 590 16.25 -27.52 -3.15
C GLY A 590 16.87 -26.29 -2.47
N ILE A 591 16.18 -25.15 -2.44
CA ILE A 591 16.70 -23.89 -1.89
C ILE A 591 16.55 -23.89 -0.37
N SER A 592 17.69 -23.82 0.33
CA SER A 592 17.71 -23.64 1.78
C SER A 592 17.52 -22.19 2.19
N ARG A 593 16.74 -21.98 3.25
CA ARG A 593 16.43 -20.64 3.75
C ARG A 593 17.54 -20.11 4.68
N LEU A 594 17.98 -18.88 4.46
CA LEU A 594 18.91 -18.19 5.35
C LEU A 594 18.24 -17.77 6.67
N PRO A 595 18.93 -17.87 7.82
CA PRO A 595 18.42 -17.35 9.09
C PRO A 595 18.40 -15.82 9.10
N ILE A 596 17.51 -15.22 9.90
CA ILE A 596 17.54 -13.79 10.17
C ILE A 596 18.60 -13.57 11.27
N PRO A 597 19.62 -12.72 11.06
CA PRO A 597 20.64 -12.45 12.06
C PRO A 597 20.02 -11.97 13.37
N ASP A 598 20.56 -12.47 14.48
CA ASP A 598 20.15 -12.06 15.81
C ASP A 598 21.18 -11.08 16.39
N PRO A 599 20.82 -9.80 16.60
CA PRO A 599 21.72 -8.82 17.18
C PRO A 599 21.98 -9.01 18.68
N ASN A 600 21.23 -9.87 19.37
CA ASN A 600 21.25 -10.10 20.82
C ASN A 600 21.55 -11.55 21.22
N LEU A 601 21.91 -12.44 20.28
CA LEU A 601 22.33 -13.81 20.62
C LEU A 601 23.77 -13.75 21.14
N ASP A 602 23.94 -13.93 22.45
CA ASP A 602 25.19 -14.48 22.98
C ASP A 602 25.33 -15.89 22.42
N LEU A 603 26.49 -16.21 21.83
CA LEU A 603 26.78 -17.49 21.16
C LEU A 603 26.70 -18.73 22.11
N ASP A 604 26.43 -18.51 23.40
CA ASP A 604 26.39 -19.51 24.47
C ASP A 604 24.97 -19.83 25.00
N ALA A 605 23.89 -19.28 24.41
CA ALA A 605 22.52 -19.56 24.87
C ALA A 605 21.93 -20.86 24.27
N ASP A 606 21.38 -21.71 25.15
CA ASP A 606 20.79 -23.02 24.87
C ASP A 606 19.84 -23.05 23.65
N ALA A 607 20.06 -24.00 22.74
CA ALA A 607 19.30 -24.20 21.50
C ALA A 607 17.83 -24.63 21.71
N ASP A 608 17.41 -24.88 22.96
CA ASP A 608 16.08 -25.39 23.32
C ASP A 608 15.07 -24.30 23.76
N GLN A 609 15.43 -23.01 23.72
CA GLN A 609 14.41 -21.97 23.88
C GLN A 609 13.58 -21.83 22.59
N PRO A 610 12.25 -21.95 22.65
CA PRO A 610 11.40 -21.72 21.49
C PRO A 610 11.66 -20.31 20.97
N ASN A 611 12.14 -20.21 19.74
CA ASN A 611 12.51 -18.94 19.13
C ASN A 611 11.24 -18.09 18.99
N THR A 612 10.99 -17.20 19.97
CA THR A 612 9.81 -16.31 20.03
C THR A 612 9.86 -15.19 18.98
N ARG A 613 10.81 -15.28 18.05
CA ARG A 613 11.12 -14.29 17.02
C ARG A 613 10.33 -14.55 15.74
N LEU A 614 10.04 -13.46 15.06
CA LEU A 614 9.33 -13.45 13.78
C LEU A 614 10.08 -14.31 12.74
N ASP A 615 9.43 -15.32 12.17
CA ASP A 615 10.00 -16.15 11.10
C ASP A 615 9.36 -15.76 9.76
N THR A 616 9.61 -14.52 9.34
CA THR A 616 8.96 -13.94 8.16
C THR A 616 9.60 -14.40 6.84
N VAL A 617 8.76 -14.69 5.84
CA VAL A 617 9.19 -15.03 4.49
C VAL A 617 9.47 -13.77 3.69
N ILE A 618 10.73 -13.57 3.27
CA ILE A 618 11.13 -12.51 2.34
C ILE A 618 12.11 -13.08 1.30
N PRO A 619 12.20 -12.52 0.08
CA PRO A 619 13.01 -13.07 -1.01
C PRO A 619 14.50 -13.23 -0.64
N ALA A 620 15.09 -12.27 0.09
CA ALA A 620 16.50 -12.32 0.50
C ALA A 620 16.89 -13.52 1.38
N ARG A 621 15.90 -14.23 1.94
CA ARG A 621 16.14 -15.48 2.67
C ARG A 621 16.29 -16.70 1.75
N TYR A 622 16.00 -16.58 0.47
CA TYR A 622 16.04 -17.66 -0.51
C TYR A 622 17.03 -17.33 -1.64
N PRO A 623 18.33 -17.22 -1.31
CA PRO A 623 19.36 -16.89 -2.30
C PRO A 623 19.37 -17.91 -3.44
N ASP A 624 19.98 -17.52 -4.56
CA ASP A 624 20.26 -18.45 -5.64
C ASP A 624 21.18 -19.58 -5.11
N PRO A 625 20.82 -20.87 -5.25
CA PRO A 625 21.60 -21.95 -4.69
C PRO A 625 22.99 -22.13 -5.35
N TYR A 626 23.26 -21.52 -6.51
CA TYR A 626 24.51 -21.72 -7.26
C TYR A 626 25.10 -20.39 -7.77
N PRO A 627 26.40 -20.14 -7.53
CA PRO A 627 27.53 -21.03 -7.87
C PRO A 627 28.36 -21.54 -6.67
N TYR A 628 27.77 -21.66 -5.48
CA TYR A 628 28.55 -21.86 -4.25
C TYR A 628 28.74 -23.34 -3.87
N PRO A 629 29.98 -23.86 -3.77
CA PRO A 629 30.23 -25.31 -3.74
C PRO A 629 29.91 -26.05 -2.44
N SER A 630 29.36 -25.38 -1.42
CA SER A 630 29.16 -25.98 -0.10
C SER A 630 28.25 -25.15 0.80
N ALA A 631 27.46 -25.81 1.66
CA ALA A 631 26.74 -25.23 2.79
C ALA A 631 27.65 -24.50 3.81
N SER A 632 28.97 -24.63 3.69
CA SER A 632 29.99 -23.93 4.48
C SER A 632 30.50 -22.63 3.85
N SER A 633 30.00 -22.23 2.68
CA SER A 633 30.40 -20.97 2.02
C SER A 633 29.66 -19.79 2.66
N PRO A 634 30.31 -18.63 2.90
CA PRO A 634 29.62 -17.46 3.43
C PRO A 634 28.51 -17.00 2.47
N PRO A 635 27.35 -16.54 2.99
CA PRO A 635 26.27 -16.04 2.15
C PRO A 635 26.72 -14.83 1.34
N PRO A 636 26.12 -14.57 0.16
CA PRO A 636 26.46 -13.39 -0.64
C PRO A 636 26.23 -12.10 0.18
N ASP A 637 27.04 -11.08 -0.08
CA ASP A 637 27.01 -9.83 0.69
C ASP A 637 25.64 -9.12 0.66
N ASP A 638 24.92 -9.21 -0.46
CA ASP A 638 23.69 -8.45 -0.72
C ASP A 638 22.44 -8.96 0.02
N PRO A 639 22.10 -10.28 0.02
CA PRO A 639 21.08 -10.80 0.92
C PRO A 639 21.44 -10.57 2.38
N THR A 640 22.72 -10.69 2.77
CA THR A 640 23.17 -10.46 4.14
C THR A 640 22.88 -9.03 4.61
N LYS A 641 23.18 -8.00 3.79
CA LYS A 641 22.85 -6.59 4.09
C LYS A 641 21.35 -6.39 4.31
N THR A 642 20.53 -7.00 3.45
CA THR A 642 19.06 -6.92 3.55
C THR A 642 18.56 -7.56 4.86
N LEU A 643 19.11 -8.73 5.23
CA LEU A 643 18.76 -9.45 6.45
C LEU A 643 19.21 -8.72 7.72
N THR A 644 20.36 -8.05 7.71
CA THR A 644 20.80 -7.18 8.82
C THR A 644 19.87 -5.97 8.98
N ALA A 645 19.44 -5.36 7.87
CA ALA A 645 18.48 -4.25 7.90
C ALA A 645 17.10 -4.70 8.42
N LEU A 646 16.66 -5.90 8.01
CA LEU A 646 15.46 -6.54 8.55
C LEU A 646 15.59 -6.77 10.06
N ALA A 647 16.70 -7.37 10.51
CA ALA A 647 16.95 -7.62 11.94
C ALA A 647 16.88 -6.32 12.76
N THR A 648 17.40 -5.21 12.24
CA THR A 648 17.29 -3.88 12.87
C THR A 648 15.85 -3.37 12.92
N THR A 649 15.04 -3.67 11.91
CA THR A 649 13.61 -3.32 11.88
C THR A 649 12.80 -4.16 12.88
N LEU A 650 13.19 -5.41 13.08
CA LEU A 650 12.54 -6.34 14.02
C LEU A 650 13.01 -6.15 15.47
N ALA A 651 14.20 -5.58 15.68
CA ALA A 651 14.77 -5.42 17.01
C ALA A 651 13.92 -4.50 17.91
N PRO A 652 13.66 -4.87 19.16
CA PRO A 652 13.21 -3.93 20.18
C PRO A 652 14.32 -2.88 20.34
N THR A 653 13.99 -1.59 20.27
CA THR A 653 15.00 -0.52 20.32
C THR A 653 15.89 -0.65 21.56
N PRO A 654 17.22 -0.57 21.44
CA PRO A 654 18.08 -0.50 22.61
C PRO A 654 17.81 0.79 23.39
N ARG A 655 17.84 0.68 24.71
CA ARG A 655 17.81 1.83 25.62
C ARG A 655 18.97 2.77 25.25
N PRO A 656 18.79 4.09 25.12
CA PRO A 656 19.91 4.98 24.82
C PRO A 656 21.00 4.79 25.87
N ALA A 657 22.24 4.59 25.41
CA ALA A 657 23.40 4.30 26.26
C ALA A 657 23.74 5.46 27.22
N SER A 658 23.18 6.65 27.01
CA SER A 658 23.36 7.81 27.89
C SER A 658 22.19 8.79 27.79
N PRO A 659 21.76 9.42 28.90
CA PRO A 659 20.81 10.53 28.87
C PRO A 659 21.48 11.73 28.17
N GLY A 660 21.00 12.09 26.97
CA GLY A 660 21.50 13.24 26.19
C GLY A 660 22.00 12.92 24.78
N ALA A 661 22.07 11.65 24.37
CA ALA A 661 22.31 11.31 22.96
C ALA A 661 21.02 11.53 22.15
N ALA A 662 21.11 12.27 21.03
CA ALA A 662 20.00 12.47 20.11
C ALA A 662 19.50 11.10 19.61
N SER A 663 18.29 10.74 20.03
CA SER A 663 17.61 9.52 19.57
C SER A 663 17.21 9.74 18.10
N THR A 664 18.03 9.27 17.16
CA THR A 664 17.56 9.12 15.78
C THR A 664 16.32 8.23 15.80
N ALA A 665 15.17 8.76 15.35
CA ALA A 665 13.92 8.03 15.28
C ALA A 665 14.14 6.68 14.57
N THR A 666 13.95 5.57 15.30
CA THR A 666 14.10 4.23 14.73
C THR A 666 12.89 3.88 13.87
N ALA A 667 13.04 2.93 12.92
CA ALA A 667 11.95 2.48 12.06
C ALA A 667 10.69 2.07 12.87
N ALA A 668 10.88 1.39 14.00
CA ALA A 668 9.80 0.98 14.91
C ALA A 668 9.05 2.17 15.54
N SER A 669 9.76 3.25 15.88
CA SER A 669 9.13 4.47 16.41
C SER A 669 8.30 5.19 15.34
N THR A 670 8.75 5.16 14.08
CA THR A 670 8.05 5.78 12.95
C THR A 670 6.78 4.99 12.57
N ALA A 671 6.85 3.66 12.62
CA ALA A 671 5.68 2.79 12.45
C ALA A 671 4.61 3.06 13.51
N THR A 672 5.02 3.17 14.78
CA THR A 672 4.10 3.47 15.89
C THR A 672 3.51 4.88 15.74
N ALA A 673 4.33 5.89 15.40
CA ALA A 673 3.87 7.25 15.16
C ALA A 673 2.87 7.32 14.00
N THR A 674 3.09 6.59 12.92
CA THR A 674 2.15 6.50 11.78
C THR A 674 0.81 5.90 12.21
N ALA A 675 0.82 4.86 13.04
CA ALA A 675 -0.39 4.25 13.58
C ALA A 675 -1.16 5.22 14.50
N ILE A 676 -0.46 5.95 15.37
CA ILE A 676 -1.06 6.99 16.23
C ILE A 676 -1.66 8.11 15.37
N PHE A 677 -0.88 8.67 14.45
CA PHE A 677 -1.31 9.78 13.61
C PHE A 677 -2.56 9.43 12.81
N ARG A 678 -2.59 8.26 12.14
CA ARG A 678 -3.81 7.76 11.48
C ARG A 678 -5.01 7.81 12.43
N ALA A 679 -4.87 7.19 13.60
CA ALA A 679 -5.97 7.00 14.53
C ALA A 679 -6.50 8.29 15.19
N LEU A 680 -5.80 9.43 15.06
CA LEU A 680 -6.30 10.75 15.50
C LEU A 680 -7.42 11.31 14.62
N HIS A 681 -7.55 10.84 13.37
CA HIS A 681 -8.51 11.38 12.42
C HIS A 681 -9.96 11.29 12.93
N GLY A 682 -10.69 12.41 12.81
CA GLY A 682 -12.12 12.50 13.07
C GLY A 682 -12.43 13.26 14.35
N ALA A 683 -13.66 13.05 14.85
CA ALA A 683 -14.18 13.74 16.02
C ALA A 683 -13.75 13.09 17.34
N TRP A 684 -13.62 13.92 18.37
CA TRP A 684 -13.27 13.56 19.75
C TRP A 684 -14.05 14.44 20.72
N HIS A 685 -14.45 13.85 21.85
CA HIS A 685 -14.87 14.62 23.02
C HIS A 685 -13.67 14.89 23.92
N PHE A 686 -13.50 16.12 24.39
CA PHE A 686 -12.42 16.46 25.30
C PHE A 686 -12.92 17.02 26.64
N SER A 687 -12.15 16.74 27.69
CA SER A 687 -12.25 17.38 29.01
C SER A 687 -10.89 17.95 29.37
N ARG A 688 -10.84 19.24 29.69
CA ARG A 688 -9.63 20.01 29.94
C ARG A 688 -9.67 20.60 31.35
N THR A 689 -8.61 20.38 32.12
CA THR A 689 -8.40 20.98 33.44
C THR A 689 -7.12 21.80 33.41
N THR A 690 -7.24 23.11 33.65
CA THR A 690 -6.11 24.04 33.76
C THR A 690 -5.89 24.42 35.22
N THR A 691 -4.69 24.20 35.72
CA THR A 691 -4.23 24.65 37.04
C THR A 691 -3.20 25.75 36.86
N SER A 692 -3.41 26.91 37.50
CA SER A 692 -2.42 28.00 37.53
C SER A 692 -2.00 28.29 38.97
N HIS A 693 -0.69 28.33 39.20
CA HIS A 693 -0.07 28.77 40.45
C HIS A 693 0.46 30.19 40.25
N SER A 694 0.00 31.16 41.05
CA SER A 694 0.56 32.51 41.05
C SER A 694 1.62 32.65 42.14
N GLU A 695 2.81 33.13 41.78
CA GLU A 695 3.75 33.66 42.77
C GLU A 695 3.42 35.14 42.98
N GLU A 696 2.62 35.47 43.99
CA GLU A 696 2.52 36.85 44.48
C GLU A 696 3.60 37.09 45.54
N CYS A 697 4.37 38.16 45.41
CA CYS A 697 5.25 38.65 46.48
C CYS A 697 4.40 39.01 47.71
N PRO A 698 4.65 38.43 48.90
CA PRO A 698 3.87 38.78 50.08
C PRO A 698 4.30 40.15 50.61
N ALA A 699 3.37 41.11 50.60
CA ALA A 699 3.33 42.09 51.69
C ALA A 699 3.00 41.33 53.00
N PRO A 700 3.48 41.78 54.17
CA PRO A 700 3.49 40.96 55.37
C PRO A 700 2.10 40.87 56.02
N ILE A 701 1.35 39.79 55.74
CA ILE A 701 0.21 39.35 56.55
C ILE A 701 0.26 37.81 56.66
N PRO A 702 0.06 37.22 57.85
CA PRO A 702 0.22 35.78 58.05
C PRO A 702 -1.09 35.01 57.79
N GLU A 703 -1.21 34.33 56.66
CA GLU A 703 -1.99 33.09 56.45
C GLU A 703 -1.54 32.48 55.10
N PRO A 704 -1.18 31.18 55.00
CA PRO A 704 -0.79 30.56 53.74
C PRO A 704 -2.05 30.18 52.94
N SER A 705 -2.61 31.12 52.17
CA SER A 705 -3.60 30.76 51.15
C SER A 705 -2.88 30.21 49.92
N ASP A 706 -3.01 28.92 49.67
CA ASP A 706 -2.64 28.29 48.40
C ASP A 706 -3.39 28.98 47.25
N ASN A 707 -2.76 29.95 46.57
CA ASN A 707 -3.32 30.66 45.41
C ASN A 707 -3.33 29.75 44.15
N LYS A 708 -4.06 28.65 44.22
CA LYS A 708 -4.25 27.68 43.13
C LYS A 708 -5.60 27.92 42.46
N THR A 709 -5.59 28.36 41.21
CA THR A 709 -6.81 28.48 40.40
C THR A 709 -6.97 27.27 39.49
N VAL A 710 -8.14 26.62 39.53
CA VAL A 710 -8.47 25.47 38.69
C VAL A 710 -9.67 25.80 37.80
N ARG A 711 -9.52 25.64 36.48
CA ARG A 711 -10.60 25.80 35.50
C ARG A 711 -10.81 24.49 34.75
N THR A 712 -12.05 24.04 34.65
CA THR A 712 -12.44 22.85 33.87
C THR A 712 -13.30 23.27 32.69
N THR A 713 -13.09 22.67 31.52
CA THR A 713 -13.85 22.94 30.30
C THR A 713 -14.01 21.65 29.52
N THR A 714 -15.16 21.45 28.89
CA THR A 714 -15.41 20.31 28.01
C THR A 714 -15.82 20.81 26.62
N GLY A 715 -15.65 19.96 25.62
CA GLY A 715 -15.99 20.34 24.25
C GLY A 715 -15.81 19.21 23.25
N SER A 716 -15.82 19.58 21.99
CA SER A 716 -15.53 18.70 20.86
C SER A 716 -14.28 19.18 20.13
N ALA A 717 -13.47 18.23 19.70
CA ALA A 717 -12.30 18.44 18.87
C ALA A 717 -12.44 17.61 17.59
N THR A 718 -11.87 18.08 16.49
CA THR A 718 -11.88 17.34 15.23
C THR A 718 -10.56 17.51 14.48
N PHE A 719 -9.99 16.39 14.05
CA PHE A 719 -8.81 16.35 13.19
C PHE A 719 -9.25 16.14 11.74
N HIS A 720 -9.11 17.17 10.91
CA HIS A 720 -9.48 17.16 9.50
C HIS A 720 -8.27 16.87 8.61
N PRO A 721 -8.25 15.76 7.86
CA PRO A 721 -7.21 15.51 6.88
C PRO A 721 -7.18 16.58 5.80
N ARG A 722 -5.98 17.03 5.43
CA ARG A 722 -5.80 17.92 4.29
C ARG A 722 -4.49 17.64 3.57
N TYR A 723 -4.37 18.13 2.35
CA TYR A 723 -3.08 18.14 1.66
C TYR A 723 -2.03 18.86 2.49
N VAL A 724 -0.81 18.33 2.46
CA VAL A 724 0.35 18.94 3.12
C VAL A 724 0.54 20.34 2.56
N THR A 725 0.44 21.35 3.42
CA THR A 725 0.54 22.76 3.03
C THR A 725 1.96 23.18 2.64
N ARG A 726 2.97 22.38 3.03
CA ARG A 726 4.39 22.59 2.71
C ARG A 726 4.98 21.37 1.98
N PRO A 727 4.64 21.15 0.70
CA PRO A 727 5.23 20.07 -0.08
C PRO A 727 6.75 20.24 -0.17
N GLY A 728 7.50 19.14 -0.08
CA GLY A 728 8.97 19.16 -0.11
C GLY A 728 9.66 19.32 1.25
N CYS A 729 8.93 19.62 2.33
CA CYS A 729 9.50 19.74 3.69
C CYS A 729 9.57 18.40 4.45
N GLY A 730 9.50 17.25 3.76
CA GLY A 730 9.62 15.92 4.36
C GLY A 730 8.38 15.44 5.13
N TYR A 731 7.22 16.09 5.00
CA TYR A 731 5.96 15.64 5.61
C TYR A 731 5.16 14.73 4.68
N ALA A 732 4.62 13.66 5.24
CA ALA A 732 3.79 12.70 4.51
C ALA A 732 2.30 13.02 4.60
N ARG A 733 1.83 13.52 5.75
CA ARG A 733 0.41 13.79 6.03
C ARG A 733 0.23 14.99 6.94
N GLU A 734 -0.95 15.59 6.87
CA GLU A 734 -1.29 16.78 7.63
C GLU A 734 -2.76 16.79 8.05
N TYR A 735 -3.02 17.07 9.33
CA TYR A 735 -4.34 17.28 9.90
C TYR A 735 -4.48 18.71 10.41
N LEU A 736 -5.63 19.34 10.10
CA LEU A 736 -6.08 20.55 10.76
C LEU A 736 -6.93 20.17 11.98
N TYR A 737 -6.42 20.43 13.17
CA TYR A 737 -7.14 20.29 14.43
C TYR A 737 -7.98 21.53 14.70
N THR A 738 -9.25 21.33 15.02
CA THR A 738 -10.14 22.40 15.50
C THR A 738 -10.85 21.96 16.77
N GLU A 739 -11.12 22.90 17.67
CA GLU A 739 -11.91 22.64 18.88
C GLU A 739 -13.04 23.65 19.07
N THR A 740 -14.13 23.17 19.67
CA THR A 740 -15.28 23.97 20.09
C THR A 740 -15.59 23.63 21.55
N GLU A 741 -15.48 24.63 22.43
CA GLU A 741 -15.88 24.52 23.84
C GLU A 741 -17.40 24.51 23.96
N SER A 742 -17.93 23.64 24.83
CA SER A 742 -19.33 23.66 25.23
C SER A 742 -19.57 24.84 26.18
N PRO A 743 -20.71 25.56 26.08
CA PRO A 743 -21.04 26.59 27.05
C PRO A 743 -21.13 25.99 28.45
N ASP A 744 -20.52 26.65 29.45
CA ASP A 744 -20.60 26.24 30.85
C ASP A 744 -22.07 26.03 31.23
N ALA A 745 -22.40 24.84 31.76
CA ALA A 745 -23.70 24.64 32.40
C ALA A 745 -23.84 25.70 33.51
N PRO A 746 -24.96 26.43 33.60
CA PRO A 746 -25.12 27.45 34.62
C PRO A 746 -24.91 26.79 35.99
N GLN A 747 -23.86 27.22 36.70
CA GLN A 747 -23.67 26.85 38.08
C GLN A 747 -24.93 27.27 38.83
N SER A 748 -25.59 26.29 39.45
CA SER A 748 -26.78 26.51 40.28
C SER A 748 -26.52 27.68 41.23
N PRO A 749 -27.29 28.77 41.19
CA PRO A 749 -27.11 29.86 42.14
C PRO A 749 -27.43 29.36 43.55
N PRO A 750 -26.72 29.84 44.59
CA PRO A 750 -27.01 29.47 45.96
C PRO A 750 -28.43 29.91 46.35
N HIS A 751 -29.13 29.00 47.03
CA HIS A 751 -30.47 29.18 47.58
C HIS A 751 -30.69 30.55 48.22
N THR A 752 -31.68 31.29 47.73
CA THR A 752 -32.41 32.31 48.52
C THR A 752 -33.89 32.34 48.11
N PRO A 753 -34.82 32.70 49.02
CA PRO A 753 -36.21 32.25 48.98
C PRO A 753 -37.13 33.12 48.13
N ARG A 754 -38.20 32.48 47.62
CA ARG A 754 -39.33 33.07 46.88
C ARG A 754 -39.87 34.38 47.48
N PRO A 755 -40.39 35.25 46.60
CA PRO A 755 -41.72 35.83 46.81
C PRO A 755 -42.71 35.46 45.69
N ARG A 756 -43.98 35.66 46.02
CA ARG A 756 -45.22 35.28 45.33
C ARG A 756 -45.64 36.27 44.20
N PRO A 757 -46.66 35.94 43.38
CA PRO A 757 -46.81 36.39 42.00
C PRO A 757 -47.69 37.64 41.86
N ASP A 758 -47.47 38.44 40.82
CA ASP A 758 -48.59 39.01 40.05
C ASP A 758 -48.20 39.68 38.71
N SER A 759 -49.18 39.65 37.80
CA SER A 759 -49.43 40.49 36.61
C SER A 759 -48.67 40.29 35.27
N THR A 760 -49.39 39.61 34.36
CA THR A 760 -49.73 39.93 32.95
C THR A 760 -48.93 40.94 32.09
N GLU A 761 -48.56 40.40 30.91
CA GLU A 761 -48.64 40.94 29.53
C GLU A 761 -47.43 41.56 28.80
N PRO A 762 -47.36 41.41 27.45
CA PRO A 762 -46.11 41.14 26.73
C PRO A 762 -45.61 42.34 25.90
N SER A 763 -44.30 42.47 25.72
CA SER A 763 -43.75 43.35 24.68
C SER A 763 -42.56 42.75 23.93
N ARG A 764 -42.65 42.95 22.62
CA ARG A 764 -41.86 42.44 21.48
C ARG A 764 -40.34 42.61 21.64
N GLY A 765 -39.62 41.49 21.54
CA GLY A 765 -38.18 41.46 21.32
C GLY A 765 -37.83 41.46 19.83
N SER A 766 -37.09 42.49 19.40
CA SER A 766 -36.39 42.52 18.12
C SER A 766 -35.05 41.80 18.29
N SER A 767 -34.92 40.59 17.75
CA SER A 767 -33.67 39.83 17.70
C SER A 767 -32.77 40.37 16.59
N ILE A 768 -31.76 41.17 16.96
CA ILE A 768 -30.59 41.39 16.12
C ILE A 768 -29.55 40.35 16.54
N ALA A 769 -29.12 39.54 15.58
CA ALA A 769 -28.20 38.43 15.74
C ALA A 769 -26.90 38.85 16.44
N ALA A 770 -26.65 38.30 17.63
CA ALA A 770 -25.32 38.27 18.21
C ALA A 770 -24.57 37.08 17.60
N GLU A 771 -23.64 37.36 16.69
CA GLU A 771 -22.64 36.39 16.26
C GLU A 771 -21.86 35.89 17.49
N ASP A 772 -22.09 34.62 17.80
CA ASP A 772 -21.44 33.86 18.87
C ASP A 772 -19.92 33.79 18.59
N ARG A 773 -19.13 34.63 19.28
CA ARG A 773 -17.65 34.62 19.25
C ARG A 773 -17.12 33.34 19.92
N ARG A 774 -17.32 32.19 19.29
CA ARG A 774 -16.65 30.93 19.66
C ARG A 774 -15.16 31.07 19.33
N LYS A 775 -14.30 31.02 20.35
CA LYS A 775 -12.85 30.93 20.15
C LYS A 775 -12.53 29.59 19.47
N ARG A 776 -12.36 29.59 18.15
CA ARG A 776 -11.78 28.45 17.42
C ARG A 776 -10.27 28.49 17.59
N VAL A 777 -9.71 27.53 18.31
CA VAL A 777 -8.27 27.25 18.26
C VAL A 777 -8.05 26.30 17.08
N ALA A 778 -7.15 26.66 16.18
CA ALA A 778 -6.82 25.87 15.00
C ALA A 778 -5.33 25.50 15.05
N VAL A 779 -5.01 24.21 15.16
CA VAL A 779 -3.64 23.69 15.29
C VAL A 779 -3.37 22.76 14.10
N VAL A 780 -2.14 22.73 13.60
CA VAL A 780 -1.75 21.85 12.49
C VAL A 780 -0.87 20.73 13.00
N TYR A 781 -1.28 19.49 12.75
CA TYR A 781 -0.51 18.28 13.06
C TYR A 781 0.08 17.73 11.76
N ARG A 782 1.39 17.46 11.71
CA ARG A 782 2.08 16.91 10.54
C ARG A 782 2.85 15.65 10.89
N LEU A 783 2.71 14.60 10.09
CA LEU A 783 3.50 13.38 10.20
C LEU A 783 4.72 13.48 9.29
N ARG A 784 5.92 13.21 9.81
CA ARG A 784 7.14 13.11 8.99
C ARG A 784 7.14 11.84 8.14
N SER A 785 7.75 11.94 6.96
CA SER A 785 7.92 10.83 6.03
C SER A 785 8.99 9.86 6.53
N ASP A 786 8.82 8.58 6.24
CA ASP A 786 9.79 7.52 6.53
C ASP A 786 11.12 7.82 5.81
N GLY A 787 12.24 7.79 6.56
CA GLY A 787 13.59 7.84 5.98
C GLY A 787 14.15 9.25 5.68
N VAL A 788 13.43 10.33 5.98
CA VAL A 788 13.93 11.71 5.80
C VAL A 788 14.62 12.20 7.07
N GLY A 789 15.96 12.23 7.04
CA GLY A 789 16.77 12.97 8.01
C GLY A 789 16.56 14.48 7.83
N SER A 790 16.36 15.22 8.91
CA SER A 790 16.17 16.68 8.83
C SER A 790 17.50 17.36 8.55
N ALA A 791 17.58 18.11 7.44
CA ALA A 791 18.64 19.10 7.22
C ALA A 791 18.28 20.47 7.81
N PHE A 792 17.05 20.68 8.30
CA PHE A 792 16.46 22.01 8.46
C PHE A 792 15.69 22.27 9.77
N VAL A 793 15.84 21.45 10.80
CA VAL A 793 15.09 21.66 12.06
C VAL A 793 16.02 21.66 13.26
N ALA A 794 15.99 22.75 14.03
CA ALA A 794 16.70 22.87 15.30
C ALA A 794 16.32 21.70 16.23
N ARG A 795 17.26 21.22 17.05
CA ARG A 795 17.09 20.07 17.98
C ARG A 795 15.81 20.10 18.83
N LYS A 796 15.19 21.27 19.04
CA LYS A 796 13.98 21.48 19.85
C LYS A 796 12.65 21.21 19.14
N HIS A 797 12.64 20.96 17.83
CA HIS A 797 11.44 20.47 17.12
C HIS A 797 11.71 19.12 16.44
N ASP A 798 12.66 18.34 16.97
CA ASP A 798 12.79 16.95 16.55
C ASP A 798 11.58 16.15 17.08
N GLY A 799 11.18 15.11 16.36
CA GLY A 799 9.95 14.35 16.64
C GLY A 799 9.35 13.74 15.38
N GLN A 800 8.49 12.73 15.53
CA GLN A 800 7.84 12.06 14.39
C GLN A 800 6.55 12.78 13.96
N ILE A 801 5.84 13.40 14.92
CA ILE A 801 4.63 14.19 14.68
C ILE A 801 4.92 15.63 15.11
N HIS A 802 4.71 16.61 14.25
CA HIS A 802 4.90 18.03 14.59
C HIS A 802 3.57 18.72 14.79
N VAL A 803 3.49 19.57 15.82
CA VAL A 803 2.30 20.33 16.20
C VAL A 803 2.61 21.83 16.03
N TRP A 804 1.71 22.59 15.40
CA TRP A 804 1.90 24.02 15.10
C TRP A 804 0.64 24.84 15.41
N ASP A 805 0.81 26.01 16.02
CA ASP A 805 -0.30 26.89 16.50
C ASP A 805 -1.17 27.52 15.40
N CYS A 806 -0.65 27.65 14.18
CA CYS A 806 -1.38 28.12 13.00
C CYS A 806 -0.59 27.77 11.74
N ASP A 807 -1.18 27.97 10.56
CA ASP A 807 -0.46 28.02 9.29
C ASP A 807 0.46 29.25 9.28
N ALA A 808 1.58 29.17 10.00
CA ALA A 808 2.58 30.22 9.98
C ALA A 808 3.12 30.36 8.53
N GLU A 809 2.97 31.58 7.99
CA GLU A 809 3.46 32.10 6.71
C GLU A 809 2.52 32.14 5.49
N ALA A 810 1.34 32.75 5.65
CA ALA A 810 0.80 33.60 4.58
C ALA A 810 1.39 35.02 4.73
N GLY A 811 2.65 35.23 4.32
CA GLY A 811 3.25 36.57 4.43
C GLY A 811 4.74 36.76 4.12
N ALA A 812 5.53 35.74 3.77
CA ALA A 812 6.93 35.92 3.39
C ALA A 812 7.11 36.34 1.92
N GLY A 813 6.18 37.13 1.39
CA GLY A 813 6.14 37.60 0.00
C GLY A 813 5.71 39.07 -0.08
N GLY A 814 6.23 39.92 0.80
CA GLY A 814 6.00 41.36 0.78
C GLY A 814 7.02 42.04 1.68
N GLY A 815 7.90 42.84 1.08
CA GLY A 815 9.00 43.48 1.79
C GLY A 815 8.52 44.42 2.90
N ASP A 816 8.81 44.06 4.13
CA ASP A 816 9.17 45.03 5.17
C ASP A 816 10.14 44.35 6.15
N ALA A 817 11.42 44.72 6.04
CA ALA A 817 12.49 44.15 6.85
C ALA A 817 12.44 44.79 8.25
N GLY A 818 11.86 44.08 9.22
CA GLY A 818 11.96 44.53 10.62
C GLY A 818 11.04 43.88 11.65
N ARG A 819 10.04 43.08 11.26
CA ARG A 819 9.14 42.43 12.22
C ARG A 819 9.47 40.94 12.33
N ALA A 820 10.01 40.52 13.48
CA ALA A 820 10.20 39.10 13.81
C ALA A 820 8.87 38.33 13.63
N PRO A 821 8.91 37.09 13.10
CA PRO A 821 7.70 36.30 12.89
C PRO A 821 6.93 36.11 14.21
N PRO A 822 5.59 35.99 14.16
CA PRO A 822 4.78 35.83 15.36
C PRO A 822 5.24 34.58 16.12
N VAL A 823 5.54 34.80 17.41
CA VAL A 823 6.13 33.84 18.35
C VAL A 823 5.40 32.48 18.31
N GLU A 824 6.17 31.41 18.04
CA GLU A 824 5.79 29.99 17.99
C GLU A 824 5.41 29.42 19.38
N ARG A 825 4.37 29.95 20.03
CA ARG A 825 4.09 29.67 21.44
C ARG A 825 3.83 28.19 21.78
N CYS A 826 3.30 27.37 20.88
CA CYS A 826 3.05 25.94 21.12
C CYS A 826 3.62 25.00 20.05
N ALA A 827 4.52 25.47 19.18
CA ALA A 827 5.11 24.61 18.16
C ALA A 827 6.11 23.62 18.77
N HIS A 828 5.89 22.32 18.60
CA HIS A 828 6.77 21.28 19.15
C HIS A 828 6.70 19.98 18.33
N GLY A 829 7.74 19.16 18.45
CA GLY A 829 7.75 17.78 17.95
C GLY A 829 7.33 16.80 19.04
N ILE A 830 6.53 15.80 18.70
CA ILE A 830 6.14 14.69 19.57
C ILE A 830 7.07 13.50 19.26
N HIS A 831 7.81 13.08 20.27
CA HIS A 831 8.62 11.87 20.27
C HIS A 831 7.80 10.68 20.75
N ILE A 832 7.43 9.80 19.84
CA ILE A 832 6.58 8.63 20.13
C ILE A 832 7.41 7.46 20.63
N SER A 833 7.04 6.89 21.79
CA SER A 833 7.64 5.68 22.33
C SER A 833 7.18 4.42 21.58
N GLN A 834 7.86 3.29 21.81
CA GLN A 834 7.27 1.99 21.44
C GLN A 834 5.98 1.75 22.21
N ALA A 835 5.06 0.98 21.61
CA ALA A 835 3.86 0.52 22.28
C ALA A 835 4.22 -0.50 23.37
N ARG A 836 3.44 -0.53 24.45
CA ARG A 836 3.54 -1.55 25.50
C ARG A 836 2.22 -2.28 25.66
N LEU A 837 2.26 -3.57 25.89
CA LEU A 837 1.06 -4.36 26.16
C LEU A 837 0.39 -3.84 27.45
N GLY A 838 -0.93 -3.61 27.41
CA GLY A 838 -1.70 -3.11 28.55
C GLY A 838 -1.61 -4.01 29.77
N VAL A 839 -1.61 -3.41 30.96
CA VAL A 839 -1.76 -4.12 32.25
C VAL A 839 -3.25 -4.26 32.52
N ALA A 840 -3.69 -5.42 33.01
CA ALA A 840 -5.10 -5.72 33.27
C ALA A 840 -5.80 -4.59 34.07
N GLY A 841 -7.02 -4.20 33.65
CA GLY A 841 -7.85 -3.21 34.36
C GLY A 841 -8.25 -1.95 33.57
N PHE A 842 -7.96 -1.86 32.27
CA PHE A 842 -8.43 -0.74 31.44
C PHE A 842 -9.70 -1.12 30.65
N ASP A 843 -10.87 -0.68 31.13
CA ASP A 843 -12.19 -0.93 30.50
C ASP A 843 -12.71 0.33 29.78
N GLY A 844 -12.04 0.73 28.69
CA GLY A 844 -12.61 1.66 27.70
C GLY A 844 -13.14 3.00 28.24
N GLY A 845 -12.68 3.48 29.41
CA GLY A 845 -13.16 4.70 30.05
C GLY A 845 -13.84 4.53 31.42
N ARG A 846 -14.08 3.31 31.91
CA ARG A 846 -14.47 3.06 33.31
C ARG A 846 -13.29 2.46 34.09
N LEU A 847 -12.79 3.20 35.08
CA LEU A 847 -11.87 2.66 36.09
C LEU A 847 -12.67 1.73 37.00
N GLY A 848 -12.63 0.43 36.74
CA GLY A 848 -13.21 -0.59 37.60
C GLY A 848 -12.45 -1.91 37.47
N PRO A 849 -12.03 -2.55 38.57
CA PRO A 849 -11.39 -3.86 38.50
C PRO A 849 -12.45 -4.90 38.12
N LYS A 850 -12.33 -5.52 36.94
CA LYS A 850 -12.97 -6.83 36.71
C LYS A 850 -12.00 -7.91 37.16
N GLU A 851 -12.52 -8.81 37.98
CA GLU A 851 -11.84 -10.01 38.43
C GLU A 851 -11.38 -10.86 37.24
N VAL A 852 -10.18 -11.40 37.39
CA VAL A 852 -9.58 -12.41 36.52
C VAL A 852 -10.45 -13.66 36.59
N GLY A 853 -11.22 -13.93 35.55
CA GLY A 853 -12.05 -15.14 35.48
C GLY A 853 -13.28 -14.97 34.60
N GLY A 854 -13.10 -14.93 33.28
CA GLY A 854 -14.19 -15.01 32.32
C GLY A 854 -13.63 -15.15 30.91
N ASN A 855 -13.88 -16.30 30.27
CA ASN A 855 -13.40 -16.73 28.95
C ASN A 855 -12.95 -15.61 27.99
N ASP A 856 -11.67 -15.70 27.61
CA ASP A 856 -10.93 -14.97 26.56
C ASP A 856 -11.79 -14.21 25.53
N SER A 857 -11.82 -12.89 25.61
CA SER A 857 -12.23 -12.06 24.46
C SER A 857 -11.11 -11.91 23.41
N GLY A 858 -9.88 -12.38 23.70
CA GLY A 858 -8.73 -12.31 22.79
C GLY A 858 -8.28 -10.89 22.41
N GLN A 859 -8.89 -9.84 22.97
CA GLN A 859 -8.63 -8.44 22.65
C GLN A 859 -7.34 -7.96 23.33
N ARG A 860 -6.46 -7.31 22.55
CA ARG A 860 -5.18 -6.77 23.03
C ARG A 860 -5.21 -5.25 23.08
N TRP A 861 -4.79 -4.74 24.22
CA TRP A 861 -4.68 -3.31 24.51
C TRP A 861 -3.23 -2.87 24.52
N TYR A 862 -2.97 -1.66 24.04
CA TYR A 862 -1.63 -1.09 23.98
C TYR A 862 -1.61 0.32 24.58
N ARG A 863 -0.52 0.62 25.29
CA ARG A 863 -0.21 1.97 25.81
C ARG A 863 0.99 2.52 25.04
N VAL A 864 0.88 3.72 24.51
CA VAL A 864 1.96 4.44 23.83
C VAL A 864 2.14 5.80 24.52
N CYS A 865 3.37 6.15 24.87
CA CYS A 865 3.69 7.46 25.43
C CYS A 865 4.28 8.36 24.34
N GLY A 866 4.14 9.67 24.52
CA GLY A 866 4.85 10.66 23.71
C GLY A 866 5.32 11.83 24.55
N THR A 867 6.38 12.50 24.12
CA THR A 867 6.87 13.72 24.78
C THR A 867 7.19 14.81 23.78
N GLY A 868 6.99 16.06 24.15
CA GLY A 868 7.35 17.22 23.35
C GLY A 868 7.89 18.36 24.20
N GLU A 869 8.69 19.21 23.58
CA GLU A 869 9.26 20.42 24.17
C GLU A 869 9.35 21.51 23.09
N ASN A 870 9.21 22.78 23.45
CA ASN A 870 9.34 23.91 22.52
C ASN A 870 10.53 24.82 22.87
N SER A 871 10.72 25.89 22.08
CA SER A 871 11.79 26.88 22.30
C SER A 871 11.73 27.55 23.67
N ASP A 872 10.52 27.78 24.17
CA ASP A 872 10.20 28.55 25.38
C ASP A 872 10.29 27.71 26.67
N GLY A 873 10.65 26.42 26.56
CA GLY A 873 10.76 25.50 27.69
C GLY A 873 9.42 24.94 28.18
N ALA A 874 8.35 25.10 27.40
CA ALA A 874 7.10 24.38 27.64
C ALA A 874 7.26 22.90 27.28
N THR A 875 6.66 22.02 28.07
CA THR A 875 6.73 20.57 27.87
C THR A 875 5.33 19.98 27.69
N TRP A 876 5.27 18.88 26.95
CA TRP A 876 4.06 18.09 26.71
C TRP A 876 4.33 16.61 26.98
N GLU A 877 3.43 15.98 27.70
CA GLU A 877 3.37 14.53 27.89
C GLU A 877 2.08 14.00 27.27
N TYR A 878 2.21 12.95 26.47
CA TYR A 878 1.12 12.30 25.77
C TYR A 878 1.00 10.84 26.20
N GLU A 879 -0.23 10.37 26.36
CA GLU A 879 -0.53 8.97 26.62
C GLU A 879 -1.70 8.52 25.74
N PHE A 880 -1.44 7.55 24.85
CA PHE A 880 -2.43 6.97 23.94
C PHE A 880 -2.76 5.55 24.37
N HIS A 881 -4.06 5.23 24.42
CA HIS A 881 -4.58 3.89 24.67
C HIS A 881 -5.21 3.35 23.40
N LEU A 882 -4.71 2.20 22.94
CA LEU A 882 -5.14 1.56 21.71
C LEU A 882 -5.80 0.21 21.98
N GLU A 883 -6.88 -0.07 21.25
CA GLU A 883 -7.39 -1.41 21.03
C GLU A 883 -6.98 -1.85 19.62
N GLY A 884 -6.16 -2.89 19.50
CA GLY A 884 -5.60 -3.27 18.20
C GLY A 884 -4.87 -2.11 17.53
N VAL A 885 -5.45 -1.54 16.47
CA VAL A 885 -4.90 -0.40 15.71
C VAL A 885 -5.67 0.91 15.93
N SER A 886 -6.73 0.95 16.75
CA SER A 886 -7.53 2.15 17.03
C SER A 886 -7.12 2.81 18.33
N VAL A 887 -6.91 4.13 18.35
CA VAL A 887 -6.83 4.91 19.59
C VAL A 887 -8.26 5.14 20.10
N VAL A 888 -8.56 4.69 21.31
CA VAL A 888 -9.89 4.86 21.94
C VAL A 888 -9.92 6.03 22.91
N ARG A 889 -8.77 6.34 23.51
CA ARG A 889 -8.57 7.42 24.48
C ARG A 889 -7.14 7.90 24.40
N TRP A 890 -6.94 9.20 24.56
CA TRP A 890 -5.61 9.73 24.81
C TRP A 890 -5.64 10.93 25.74
N GLU A 891 -4.49 11.23 26.32
CA GLU A 891 -4.30 12.33 27.25
C GLU A 891 -3.10 13.16 26.82
N CYS A 892 -3.21 14.47 27.03
CA CYS A 892 -2.13 15.43 26.86
C CYS A 892 -2.01 16.29 28.12
N VAL A 893 -0.85 16.26 28.77
CA VAL A 893 -0.49 17.15 29.87
C VAL A 893 0.54 18.13 29.34
N SER A 894 0.21 19.42 29.37
CA SER A 894 1.14 20.50 28.99
C SER A 894 1.51 21.33 30.20
N GLU A 895 2.78 21.73 30.26
CA GLU A 895 3.33 22.55 31.32
C GLU A 895 4.04 23.76 30.74
N THR A 896 3.76 24.94 31.29
CA THR A 896 4.39 26.19 30.89
C THR A 896 4.88 26.94 32.13
N ALA A 897 6.18 27.24 32.18
CA ALA A 897 6.77 28.13 33.17
C ALA A 897 6.62 29.58 32.69
N ARG A 898 5.96 30.43 33.48
CA ARG A 898 5.87 31.88 33.23
C ARG A 898 6.57 32.64 34.36
N SER A 899 6.97 33.87 34.08
CA SER A 899 7.51 34.79 35.10
C SER A 899 6.53 35.09 36.25
N SER A 900 5.25 34.73 36.11
CA SER A 900 4.18 34.88 37.10
C SER A 900 3.77 33.57 37.80
N GLY A 901 4.51 32.47 37.56
CA GLY A 901 4.25 31.13 38.14
C GLY A 901 4.00 30.02 37.10
N ARG A 902 3.69 28.81 37.61
CA ARG A 902 3.58 27.56 36.82
C ARG A 902 2.13 27.29 36.39
N ARG A 903 1.91 26.99 35.10
CA ARG A 903 0.60 26.57 34.58
C ARG A 903 0.67 25.16 34.00
N VAL A 904 -0.21 24.28 34.49
CA VAL A 904 -0.36 22.88 34.03
C VAL A 904 -1.75 22.70 33.43
N THR A 905 -1.84 22.20 32.19
CA THR A 905 -3.10 21.93 31.52
C THR A 905 -3.18 20.47 31.12
N ARG A 906 -4.15 19.74 31.67
CA ARG A 906 -4.44 18.34 31.36
C ARG A 906 -5.67 18.26 30.46
N THR A 907 -5.55 17.66 29.29
CA THR A 907 -6.67 17.43 28.38
C THR A 907 -6.81 15.93 28.11
N VAL A 908 -8.00 15.38 28.36
CA VAL A 908 -8.34 13.98 28.07
C VAL A 908 -9.30 13.95 26.90
N TYR A 909 -8.97 13.15 25.90
CA TYR A 909 -9.77 12.93 24.70
C TYR A 909 -10.33 11.51 24.70
N ILE A 910 -11.62 11.40 24.40
CA ILE A 910 -12.35 10.13 24.30
C ILE A 910 -13.07 10.14 22.94
N ARG A 911 -13.00 9.02 22.23
CA ARG A 911 -13.67 8.83 20.95
C ARG A 911 -15.19 8.99 21.08
#